data_AF-C9Z699-F1
#
_entry.id   AF-C9Z699-F1
#
_cell.length_a   1.000
_cell.length_b   1.000
_cell.length_c   1.000
_cell.angle_alpha   90.00
_cell.angle_beta   90.00
_cell.angle_gamma   90.00
#
_symmetry.space_group_name_H-M   'P 1'
#
loop_
_entity.id
_entity.type
_entity.pdbx_description
1 polymer ?
#
loop_
_entity_poly.entity_id
_entity_poly.type
_entity_poly.pdbx_seq_one_letter_code
_entity_poly.pdbx_strand_id
1 'polypeptide(L)'
;MTAVVVLAALTGSCGPALAEQPHPSRSLGVTDDGPLPPGWRIDRKGGAHELVWRAPTAVPAGDARVEFRTGDRLLGVPEPASDGRTFRLDLGRARPEQLTDLQVTAAGRRLDAAADDTRGPVPGAVRVPAQLAANGVDPGRPGPYRTVTGTYDLDPVRLPGYAAPVEMTARVVAPKDAKGSRPLALFLHGRHVTCYKPGTEDDVTLDWPCADGHRPVPSHSGYLRDQRLLASQGYVTVSISANGINGQDGDIEDSGAQARSSLVRQHLARWAAWSARRSTAPAVVRQAPKADLSRVLLVGHSRGGEGVNRAAMDSLYPPPAAEDGYHGPVRWKIRGTVLIAPTIFGQNPVADVPSVTLLPGCDGDVSDLQGENFVDGTRGTGKGKALHSAVYMVGANHNYFNSEWTPGEAVAPAEDDFPTDPEHPDRVCSPGAATRLSAAQQHRAGATYIAAAARLFVAGDDRVRPLLDGSGKRAPSADPARVLTHAVGARRGGGFLPDAGAKVKGARLCSAVHPDPAVACLPPRTRGSSPHFASWETGRETGRGAVDLKWSTPGRAARVTPAEPVSLRGSQKLALRVFVPPNTTGTKIDVSVTDSSHRRVTLGRIRVDGLPGSADTSSYWAQELRVPLSAAKRAGLDLKHITSLELTPRSRSGRAWLMDAWGWAPGTPAVKATALPRVDVGRTLVDEGDSGTRTYRIPVQISGRGSGQVRVYVLDPDGGRTSTRLVTVRPGSDAIDVPVKVKGDKVYSDDVEHDIAVKAVRGAVVGKHRGGLTVRNDDSAPKITLSPVADRVTEGKSLTWRLAVDVPAASDLWEPVRVLPATGGAELSTKDVDPRWLMEQSGDEADPERPLSAAALWVWVHIPPGSPGVDFSVPTVRDQVAEPTESMRIALTDRHAEPLPDRPVLTGTVLDTP
;
A
#
# COMPACT_ATOMS: atom_id res chain seq x y z
N MET A 1 -64.02 -14.49 24.99
CA MET A 1 -64.93 -13.83 25.96
C MET A 1 -64.40 -14.10 27.35
N THR A 2 -64.59 -13.18 28.30
CA THR A 2 -64.37 -13.33 29.77
C THR A 2 -62.96 -13.78 30.23
N ALA A 3 -62.12 -13.04 30.96
CA ALA A 3 -62.31 -12.22 32.18
C ALA A 3 -62.83 -13.07 33.38
N VAL A 4 -62.29 -13.03 34.62
CA VAL A 4 -61.30 -12.10 35.24
C VAL A 4 -60.82 -12.61 36.64
N VAL A 5 -59.57 -12.29 37.09
CA VAL A 5 -59.10 -12.10 38.52
C VAL A 5 -59.04 -13.37 39.45
N VAL A 6 -58.13 -13.62 40.43
CA VAL A 6 -57.53 -12.93 41.63
C VAL A 6 -56.09 -13.48 41.89
N LEU A 7 -55.01 -12.68 42.10
CA LEU A 7 -54.32 -12.29 43.37
C LEU A 7 -53.84 -13.44 44.31
N ALA A 8 -52.72 -13.41 45.07
CA ALA A 8 -51.69 -12.40 45.40
C ALA A 8 -50.32 -13.11 45.68
N ALA A 9 -49.15 -12.45 45.80
CA ALA A 9 -48.75 -11.72 47.02
C ALA A 9 -47.44 -10.88 46.87
N LEU A 10 -47.46 -9.64 47.40
CA LEU A 10 -46.46 -8.96 48.28
C LEU A 10 -45.01 -8.71 47.76
N THR A 11 -44.35 -7.55 47.90
CA THR A 11 -44.60 -6.18 48.44
C THR A 11 -43.71 -5.19 47.63
N GLY A 12 -44.10 -3.96 47.25
CA GLY A 12 -44.24 -2.75 48.08
C GLY A 12 -42.86 -2.21 48.54
N SER A 13 -42.44 -0.94 48.44
CA SER A 13 -43.07 0.35 48.06
C SER A 13 -41.95 1.43 48.00
N CYS A 14 -42.02 2.60 47.34
CA CYS A 14 -42.83 3.18 46.25
C CYS A 14 -42.12 4.49 45.76
N GLY A 15 -42.56 5.12 44.67
CA GLY A 15 -42.17 6.49 44.27
C GLY A 15 -43.28 7.53 44.53
N PRO A 16 -43.10 8.79 44.11
CA PRO A 16 -44.12 9.41 43.25
C PRO A 16 -43.52 10.18 42.06
N ALA A 17 -44.36 10.42 41.05
CA ALA A 17 -43.97 11.03 39.78
C ALA A 17 -44.65 12.38 39.53
N LEU A 18 -44.00 13.16 38.65
CA LEU A 18 -44.58 14.19 37.77
C LEU A 18 -45.26 15.42 38.39
N ALA A 19 -44.58 16.56 38.23
CA ALA A 19 -45.19 17.82 37.81
C ALA A 19 -44.65 18.17 36.42
N GLU A 20 -45.43 18.92 35.63
CA GLU A 20 -45.17 19.21 34.21
C GLU A 20 -44.74 20.67 33.99
N GLN A 21 -44.04 20.94 32.87
CA GLN A 21 -43.61 22.26 32.34
C GLN A 21 -42.36 22.90 32.99
N PRO A 22 -41.63 23.82 32.30
CA PRO A 22 -41.86 24.38 30.96
C PRO A 22 -40.73 24.14 29.94
N HIS A 23 -40.96 24.52 28.68
CA HIS A 23 -39.91 24.55 27.64
C HIS A 23 -38.83 25.61 27.96
N PRO A 24 -37.53 25.27 28.01
CA PRO A 24 -36.46 26.24 27.95
C PRO A 24 -36.10 26.57 26.49
N SER A 25 -36.06 27.87 26.24
CA SER A 25 -35.44 28.55 25.10
C SER A 25 -34.31 27.82 24.38
N ARG A 26 -34.47 27.73 23.05
CA ARG A 26 -33.43 27.53 22.05
C ARG A 26 -32.28 28.55 22.22
N SER A 27 -31.17 28.14 22.81
CA SER A 27 -29.92 28.92 22.77
C SER A 27 -29.26 28.75 21.40
N LEU A 28 -29.12 29.85 20.68
CA LEU A 28 -28.33 29.91 19.45
C LEU A 28 -26.85 30.03 19.82
N GLY A 29 -26.17 28.88 19.92
CA GLY A 29 -24.71 28.81 19.88
C GLY A 29 -24.28 28.35 18.49
N VAL A 30 -23.52 29.18 17.77
CA VAL A 30 -22.99 28.88 16.43
C VAL A 30 -21.48 28.69 16.52
N THR A 31 -21.04 27.46 16.27
CA THR A 31 -19.81 27.11 15.53
C THR A 31 -19.97 25.66 15.07
N ASP A 32 -20.22 25.45 13.77
CA ASP A 32 -20.16 24.12 13.15
C ASP A 32 -18.69 23.77 12.89
N ASP A 33 -18.08 23.00 13.78
CA ASP A 33 -16.89 22.19 13.49
C ASP A 33 -17.03 20.86 14.25
N GLY A 34 -17.01 19.74 13.53
CA GLY A 34 -17.08 18.42 14.14
C GLY A 34 -15.74 18.05 14.78
N PRO A 35 -15.70 17.46 15.99
CA PRO A 35 -14.45 17.04 16.60
C PRO A 35 -13.77 15.98 15.72
N LEU A 36 -12.50 16.22 15.37
CA LEU A 36 -11.67 15.25 14.65
C LEU A 36 -11.49 13.97 15.50
N PRO A 37 -11.25 12.79 14.89
CA PRO A 37 -11.08 11.57 15.66
C PRO A 37 -9.82 11.63 16.55
N PRO A 38 -9.75 10.85 17.66
CA PRO A 38 -8.60 10.85 18.55
C PRO A 38 -7.25 10.64 17.83
N GLY A 39 -6.24 11.42 18.22
CA GLY A 39 -4.91 11.40 17.59
C GLY A 39 -4.80 12.20 16.29
N TRP A 40 -5.91 12.71 15.73
CA TRP A 40 -5.89 13.67 14.63
C TRP A 40 -5.97 15.11 15.14
N ARG A 41 -5.28 16.01 14.44
CA ARG A 41 -5.38 17.47 14.57
C ARG A 41 -5.09 18.12 13.22
N ILE A 42 -5.37 19.41 13.08
CA ILE A 42 -4.89 20.21 11.95
C ILE A 42 -3.89 21.22 12.51
N ASP A 43 -2.63 21.09 12.12
CA ASP A 43 -1.61 22.13 12.26
C ASP A 43 -1.73 23.10 11.06
N ARG A 44 -1.17 24.32 11.09
CA ARG A 44 -0.87 25.06 9.85
C ARG A 44 0.61 25.45 9.81
N LYS A 45 1.28 25.16 8.70
CA LYS A 45 2.71 25.41 8.48
C LYS A 45 2.86 26.53 7.46
N GLY A 46 3.20 27.73 7.93
CA GLY A 46 3.43 28.88 7.05
C GLY A 46 2.20 29.38 6.31
N GLY A 47 0.99 29.05 6.79
CA GLY A 47 -0.30 29.35 6.17
C GLY A 47 -1.04 28.10 5.65
N ALA A 48 -0.31 27.07 5.20
CA ALA A 48 -0.90 25.86 4.63
C ALA A 48 -1.41 24.87 5.69
N HIS A 49 -2.55 24.24 5.43
CA HIS A 49 -3.26 23.30 6.32
C HIS A 49 -2.54 21.94 6.41
N GLU A 50 -1.79 21.65 7.47
CA GLU A 50 -1.26 20.30 7.69
C GLU A 50 -2.27 19.47 8.50
N LEU A 51 -2.93 18.49 7.87
CA LEU A 51 -3.57 17.41 8.61
C LEU A 51 -2.48 16.60 9.30
N VAL A 52 -2.60 16.39 10.61
CA VAL A 52 -1.61 15.69 11.41
C VAL A 52 -2.27 14.55 12.18
N TRP A 53 -1.66 13.38 12.10
CA TRP A 53 -2.01 12.24 12.94
C TRP A 53 -0.81 11.82 13.78
N ARG A 54 -1.02 11.55 15.06
CA ARG A 54 -0.01 11.02 15.97
C ARG A 54 -0.40 9.63 16.47
N ALA A 55 0.39 8.64 16.10
CA ALA A 55 0.23 7.26 16.51
C ALA A 55 0.48 7.06 18.03
N PRO A 56 -0.25 6.14 18.70
CA PRO A 56 -0.03 5.82 20.11
C PRO A 56 1.31 5.11 20.37
N THR A 57 1.86 4.44 19.35
CA THR A 57 3.19 3.80 19.33
C THR A 57 3.92 4.19 18.05
N ALA A 58 5.24 3.97 17.98
CA ALA A 58 5.98 4.18 16.74
C ALA A 58 5.43 3.27 15.63
N VAL A 59 5.23 3.84 14.44
CA VAL A 59 4.89 3.09 13.22
C VAL A 59 6.22 2.68 12.57
N PRO A 60 6.53 1.37 12.47
CA PRO A 60 7.82 0.95 11.95
C PRO A 60 8.08 1.42 10.51
N ALA A 61 9.36 1.59 10.18
CA ALA A 61 9.80 2.02 8.87
C ALA A 61 9.72 0.89 7.83
N GLY A 62 8.49 0.54 7.46
CA GLY A 62 8.17 -0.53 6.52
C GLY A 62 8.19 -0.13 5.04
N ASP A 63 7.73 -1.08 4.25
CA ASP A 63 7.44 -1.01 2.82
C ASP A 63 6.16 -0.22 2.52
N ALA A 64 5.10 -0.57 3.26
CA ALA A 64 3.78 0.00 3.11
C ALA A 64 3.80 1.51 3.32
N ARG A 65 3.19 2.21 2.37
CA ARG A 65 3.03 3.65 2.43
C ARG A 65 1.90 3.99 3.40
N VAL A 66 2.20 4.85 4.39
CA VAL A 66 1.16 5.49 5.19
C VAL A 66 0.40 6.46 4.27
N GLU A 67 -0.92 6.42 4.35
CA GLU A 67 -1.84 7.20 3.51
C GLU A 67 -2.95 7.76 4.38
N PHE A 68 -3.23 9.06 4.26
CA PHE A 68 -4.40 9.67 4.87
C PHE A 68 -5.57 9.63 3.89
N ARG A 69 -6.76 9.30 4.41
CA ARG A 69 -7.98 9.12 3.62
C ARG A 69 -9.16 9.82 4.27
N THR A 70 -10.14 10.21 3.45
CA THR A 70 -11.49 10.65 3.88
C THR A 70 -12.50 9.74 3.19
N GLY A 71 -13.13 8.86 3.99
CA GLY A 71 -13.80 7.67 3.46
C GLY A 71 -12.90 6.91 2.49
N ASP A 72 -13.40 6.64 1.28
CA ASP A 72 -12.65 5.90 0.25
C ASP A 72 -11.61 6.74 -0.52
N ARG A 73 -11.57 8.08 -0.36
CA ARG A 73 -10.65 8.99 -1.06
C ARG A 73 -9.29 9.02 -0.38
N LEU A 74 -8.22 8.80 -1.16
CA LEU A 74 -6.86 9.18 -0.77
C LEU A 74 -6.77 10.72 -0.72
N LEU A 75 -6.42 11.28 0.43
CA LEU A 75 -6.04 12.69 0.57
C LEU A 75 -4.60 12.87 0.09
N GLY A 76 -3.70 12.02 0.59
CA GLY A 76 -2.29 12.07 0.21
C GLY A 76 -1.41 11.17 1.09
N VAL A 77 -0.11 11.34 0.93
CA VAL A 77 0.94 10.59 1.63
C VAL A 77 1.59 11.55 2.63
N PRO A 78 1.40 11.38 3.95
CA PRO A 78 2.00 12.27 4.93
C PRO A 78 3.52 12.10 5.05
N GLU A 79 4.21 13.21 5.30
CA GLU A 79 5.60 13.26 5.76
C GLU A 79 5.69 12.67 7.18
N PRO A 80 6.52 11.64 7.42
CA PRO A 80 6.79 11.11 8.76
C PRO A 80 7.79 11.99 9.50
N ALA A 81 7.48 12.31 10.76
CA ALA A 81 8.41 12.99 11.65
C ALA A 81 9.50 12.05 12.19
N SER A 82 10.60 12.62 12.67
CA SER A 82 11.70 11.88 13.29
C SER A 82 11.34 11.12 14.58
N ASP A 83 10.17 11.38 15.18
CA ASP A 83 9.67 10.63 16.34
C ASP A 83 9.05 9.27 15.97
N GLY A 84 8.94 8.95 14.67
CA GLY A 84 8.34 7.70 14.16
C GLY A 84 6.85 7.55 14.46
N ARG A 85 6.20 8.59 15.00
CA ARG A 85 4.82 8.56 15.50
C ARG A 85 3.93 9.59 14.85
N THR A 86 4.48 10.75 14.48
CA THR A 86 3.75 11.88 13.96
C THR A 86 3.85 11.94 12.44
N PHE A 87 2.71 12.05 11.77
CA PHE A 87 2.58 12.06 10.32
C PHE A 87 1.84 13.33 9.89
N ARG A 88 2.37 14.08 8.92
CA ARG A 88 1.80 15.37 8.47
C ARG A 88 1.54 15.39 6.97
N LEU A 89 0.33 15.75 6.56
CA LEU A 89 -0.04 15.92 5.16
C LEU A 89 -0.56 17.32 4.94
N ASP A 90 0.01 18.05 3.99
CA ASP A 90 -0.59 19.28 3.49
C ASP A 90 -1.92 18.97 2.78
N LEU A 91 -3.00 19.58 3.27
CA LEU A 91 -4.36 19.49 2.76
C LEU A 91 -4.64 20.49 1.64
N GLY A 92 -3.81 21.52 1.49
CA GLY A 92 -4.15 22.73 0.77
C GLY A 92 -5.55 23.23 1.15
N ARG A 93 -6.36 23.56 0.13
CA ARG A 93 -7.71 24.13 0.27
C ARG A 93 -8.79 23.16 0.80
N ALA A 94 -8.46 21.93 1.22
CA ALA A 94 -9.45 20.98 1.71
C ALA A 94 -10.03 21.39 3.07
N ARG A 95 -11.32 21.73 3.10
CA ARG A 95 -12.00 22.29 4.29
C ARG A 95 -12.25 21.22 5.35
N PRO A 96 -12.19 21.54 6.66
CA PRO A 96 -12.55 20.63 7.75
C PRO A 96 -13.94 19.98 7.55
N GLU A 97 -14.91 20.77 7.09
CA GLU A 97 -16.27 20.35 6.68
C GLU A 97 -16.31 19.14 5.72
N GLN A 98 -15.26 18.94 4.92
CA GLN A 98 -15.15 17.89 3.91
C GLN A 98 -14.42 16.63 4.42
N LEU A 99 -13.77 16.70 5.58
CA LEU A 99 -12.96 15.63 6.17
C LEU A 99 -13.82 14.61 6.93
N THR A 100 -14.74 13.98 6.22
CA THR A 100 -15.63 12.94 6.77
C THR A 100 -14.94 11.57 6.82
N ASP A 101 -15.14 10.81 7.91
CA ASP A 101 -14.49 9.51 8.16
C ASP A 101 -12.99 9.52 7.79
N LEU A 102 -12.22 10.35 8.50
CA LEU A 102 -10.77 10.35 8.40
C LEU A 102 -10.22 8.97 8.78
N GLN A 103 -9.24 8.49 8.01
CA GLN A 103 -8.56 7.21 8.25
C GLN A 103 -7.07 7.33 7.92
N VAL A 104 -6.22 6.75 8.76
CA VAL A 104 -4.82 6.48 8.42
C VAL A 104 -4.74 5.04 7.99
N THR A 105 -4.19 4.79 6.81
CA THR A 105 -4.06 3.44 6.27
C THR A 105 -2.65 3.13 5.82
N ALA A 106 -2.23 1.87 5.94
CA ALA A 106 -1.01 1.35 5.33
C ALA A 106 -1.31 -0.04 4.75
N ALA A 107 -1.04 -0.23 3.44
CA ALA A 107 -1.39 -1.45 2.70
C ALA A 107 -2.80 -1.99 3.01
N GLY A 108 -3.81 -1.11 2.95
CA GLY A 108 -5.23 -1.43 3.18
C GLY A 108 -5.65 -1.62 4.65
N ARG A 109 -4.72 -1.73 5.61
CA ARG A 109 -5.00 -1.79 7.06
C ARG A 109 -5.17 -0.39 7.63
N ARG A 110 -6.20 -0.16 8.46
CA ARG A 110 -6.41 1.10 9.20
C ARG A 110 -5.53 1.12 10.47
N LEU A 111 -4.84 2.23 10.73
CA LEU A 111 -3.89 2.41 11.83
C LEU A 111 -4.41 3.33 12.95
N ASP A 112 -5.34 4.23 12.65
CA ASP A 112 -5.91 5.23 13.58
C ASP A 112 -7.17 4.75 14.31
N ALA A 113 -7.50 3.47 14.20
CA ALA A 113 -8.57 2.84 14.96
C ALA A 113 -7.98 1.72 15.82
N ALA A 114 -8.51 1.57 17.05
CA ALA A 114 -8.28 0.36 17.82
C ALA A 114 -8.66 -0.88 17.00
N ALA A 115 -8.03 -2.02 17.30
CA ALA A 115 -8.52 -3.30 16.82
C ALA A 115 -9.99 -3.41 17.24
N ASP A 116 -10.88 -3.49 16.26
CA ASP A 116 -12.31 -3.39 16.50
C ASP A 116 -12.79 -4.72 17.09
N ASP A 117 -12.71 -4.87 18.43
CA ASP A 117 -13.05 -6.08 19.17
C ASP A 117 -14.48 -6.58 18.92
N THR A 118 -15.37 -5.70 18.45
CA THR A 118 -16.72 -6.09 18.00
C THR A 118 -16.67 -6.98 16.75
N ARG A 119 -15.57 -6.93 15.99
CA ARG A 119 -15.20 -7.86 14.91
C ARG A 119 -14.56 -9.14 15.47
N GLY A 120 -15.32 -9.88 16.28
CA GLY A 120 -14.93 -11.23 16.71
C GLY A 120 -14.46 -12.14 15.57
N PRO A 121 -13.83 -13.29 15.85
CA PRO A 121 -13.02 -14.04 14.88
C PRO A 121 -13.73 -14.35 13.55
N VAL A 122 -12.95 -14.43 12.46
CA VAL A 122 -13.46 -14.87 11.14
C VAL A 122 -14.10 -16.25 11.29
N PRO A 123 -15.41 -16.42 10.98
CA PRO A 123 -16.14 -17.62 11.35
C PRO A 123 -15.56 -18.92 10.79
N GLY A 124 -15.33 -19.89 11.67
CA GLY A 124 -14.81 -21.21 11.33
C GLY A 124 -13.58 -21.58 12.16
N ALA A 125 -13.23 -22.87 12.19
CA ALA A 125 -11.99 -23.31 12.80
C ALA A 125 -10.83 -23.11 11.82
N VAL A 126 -9.80 -22.39 12.24
CA VAL A 126 -8.53 -22.29 11.50
C VAL A 126 -7.94 -23.70 11.33
N ARG A 127 -7.49 -24.01 10.10
CA ARG A 127 -6.91 -25.31 9.76
C ARG A 127 -5.70 -25.12 8.85
N VAL A 128 -4.61 -25.81 9.16
CA VAL A 128 -3.46 -25.94 8.25
C VAL A 128 -3.92 -26.69 6.99
N PRO A 129 -3.76 -26.13 5.77
CA PRO A 129 -4.15 -26.82 4.55
C PRO A 129 -3.47 -28.17 4.37
N ALA A 130 -4.16 -29.09 3.71
CA ALA A 130 -3.61 -30.41 3.39
C ALA A 130 -2.34 -30.28 2.54
N GLN A 131 -1.33 -31.09 2.86
CA GLN A 131 -0.06 -31.06 2.14
C GLN A 131 -0.24 -31.62 0.73
N LEU A 132 0.10 -30.82 -0.29
CA LEU A 132 -0.05 -31.21 -1.70
C LEU A 132 0.87 -32.39 -2.07
N ALA A 133 0.58 -33.04 -3.21
CA ALA A 133 1.46 -34.06 -3.75
C ALA A 133 2.81 -33.44 -4.15
N ALA A 134 3.91 -34.15 -3.87
CA ALA A 134 5.25 -33.71 -4.27
C ALA A 134 5.38 -33.59 -5.81
N ASN A 135 6.18 -32.62 -6.25
CA ASN A 135 6.67 -32.54 -7.61
C ASN A 135 7.85 -33.51 -7.84
N GLY A 136 8.02 -33.99 -9.07
CA GLY A 136 9.12 -34.91 -9.43
C GLY A 136 10.51 -34.25 -9.47
N VAL A 137 10.58 -32.92 -9.50
CA VAL A 137 11.84 -32.15 -9.38
C VAL A 137 11.71 -31.21 -8.19
N ASP A 138 12.69 -31.31 -7.29
CA ASP A 138 12.80 -30.50 -6.07
C ASP A 138 13.90 -29.42 -6.25
N PRO A 139 13.52 -28.14 -6.39
CA PRO A 139 14.46 -27.06 -6.68
C PRO A 139 15.21 -26.54 -5.46
N GLY A 140 14.81 -26.88 -4.23
CA GLY A 140 15.49 -26.45 -3.00
C GLY A 140 16.77 -27.22 -2.67
N ARG A 141 17.09 -28.26 -3.44
CA ARG A 141 18.31 -29.06 -3.27
C ARG A 141 19.55 -28.30 -3.76
N PRO A 142 20.64 -28.23 -2.96
CA PRO A 142 21.92 -27.71 -3.43
C PRO A 142 22.40 -28.43 -4.70
N GLY A 143 23.07 -27.67 -5.58
CA GLY A 143 23.74 -28.24 -6.73
C GLY A 143 25.18 -28.68 -6.43
N PRO A 144 25.93 -29.14 -7.45
CA PRO A 144 27.25 -29.76 -7.26
C PRO A 144 28.39 -28.75 -7.03
N TYR A 145 28.15 -27.43 -7.17
CA TYR A 145 29.21 -26.44 -7.07
C TYR A 145 29.40 -25.99 -5.61
N ARG A 146 30.66 -25.99 -5.14
CA ARG A 146 31.07 -25.14 -4.02
C ARG A 146 30.93 -23.68 -4.41
N THR A 147 30.81 -22.77 -3.45
CA THR A 147 30.63 -21.34 -3.72
C THR A 147 31.86 -20.52 -3.32
N VAL A 148 32.03 -19.36 -3.97
CA VAL A 148 32.85 -18.23 -3.49
C VAL A 148 31.91 -17.10 -3.10
N THR A 149 32.27 -16.35 -2.06
CA THR A 149 31.52 -15.20 -1.55
C THR A 149 32.46 -14.02 -1.37
N GLY A 150 31.97 -12.81 -1.64
CA GLY A 150 32.68 -11.57 -1.39
C GLY A 150 31.78 -10.36 -1.66
N THR A 151 32.33 -9.17 -1.57
CA THR A 151 31.62 -7.92 -1.87
C THR A 151 32.33 -7.13 -2.97
N TYR A 152 31.62 -6.17 -3.54
CA TYR A 152 32.25 -5.00 -4.13
C TYR A 152 31.55 -3.74 -3.62
N ASP A 153 32.31 -2.67 -3.62
CA ASP A 153 31.88 -1.30 -3.41
C ASP A 153 32.47 -0.48 -4.56
N LEU A 154 31.74 0.53 -5.02
CA LEU A 154 32.08 1.38 -6.17
C LEU A 154 31.61 2.80 -5.89
N ASP A 155 32.17 3.77 -6.63
CA ASP A 155 31.75 5.17 -6.55
C ASP A 155 30.21 5.31 -6.54
N PRO A 156 29.64 5.98 -5.52
CA PRO A 156 28.20 6.25 -5.43
C PRO A 156 27.66 7.01 -6.64
N VAL A 157 26.36 6.84 -6.92
CA VAL A 157 25.72 7.40 -8.11
C VAL A 157 24.58 8.35 -7.73
N ARG A 158 24.55 9.53 -8.36
CA ARG A 158 23.41 10.45 -8.24
C ARG A 158 22.30 10.00 -9.17
N LEU A 159 21.08 9.90 -8.65
CA LEU A 159 19.87 9.54 -9.41
C LEU A 159 18.98 10.79 -9.58
N PRO A 160 18.17 10.88 -10.65
CA PRO A 160 17.19 11.96 -10.79
C PRO A 160 16.22 11.98 -9.61
N GLY A 161 16.01 13.17 -9.02
CA GLY A 161 15.17 13.36 -7.82
C GLY A 161 15.87 13.15 -6.48
N TYR A 162 17.12 12.67 -6.43
CA TYR A 162 17.81 12.33 -5.18
C TYR A 162 18.88 13.38 -4.81
N ALA A 163 18.81 13.92 -3.59
CA ALA A 163 19.68 14.97 -3.08
C ALA A 163 21.08 14.45 -2.73
N ALA A 164 21.18 13.29 -2.09
CA ALA A 164 22.40 12.56 -1.80
C ALA A 164 22.61 11.41 -2.82
N PRO A 165 23.86 11.12 -3.24
CA PRO A 165 24.17 9.93 -4.03
C PRO A 165 23.79 8.64 -3.32
N VAL A 166 23.35 7.64 -4.08
CA VAL A 166 23.04 6.29 -3.58
C VAL A 166 24.24 5.36 -3.76
N GLU A 167 24.36 4.38 -2.88
CA GLU A 167 25.50 3.47 -2.87
C GLU A 167 25.50 2.50 -4.08
N MET A 168 26.69 2.05 -4.50
CA MET A 168 26.86 1.02 -5.55
C MET A 168 27.43 -0.29 -4.98
N THR A 169 26.99 -0.61 -3.76
CA THR A 169 27.49 -1.74 -2.94
C THR A 169 26.74 -3.04 -3.24
N ALA A 170 27.47 -4.16 -3.25
CA ALA A 170 26.82 -5.47 -3.42
C ALA A 170 27.57 -6.67 -2.80
N ARG A 171 26.79 -7.68 -2.40
CA ARG A 171 27.23 -9.03 -2.01
C ARG A 171 27.16 -9.99 -3.19
N VAL A 172 28.27 -10.61 -3.55
CA VAL A 172 28.36 -11.57 -4.66
C VAL A 172 28.58 -12.98 -4.12
N VAL A 173 27.77 -13.94 -4.56
CA VAL A 173 27.99 -15.37 -4.34
C VAL A 173 27.92 -16.08 -5.69
N ALA A 174 28.93 -16.89 -6.00
CA ALA A 174 29.03 -17.55 -7.30
C ALA A 174 29.59 -18.98 -7.19
N PRO A 175 29.29 -19.89 -8.13
CA PRO A 175 29.90 -21.21 -8.18
C PRO A 175 31.41 -21.12 -8.40
N LYS A 176 32.18 -21.80 -7.55
CA LYS A 176 33.62 -21.94 -7.68
C LYS A 176 33.95 -22.91 -8.82
N ASP A 177 35.02 -22.62 -9.57
CA ASP A 177 35.62 -23.46 -10.63
C ASP A 177 34.70 -23.85 -11.80
N ALA A 178 33.48 -23.31 -11.86
CA ALA A 178 32.49 -23.58 -12.90
C ALA A 178 32.95 -23.07 -14.28
N LYS A 179 33.00 -23.99 -15.26
CA LYS A 179 33.38 -23.66 -16.64
C LYS A 179 32.24 -22.95 -17.40
N GLY A 180 32.60 -22.15 -18.41
CA GLY A 180 31.67 -21.45 -19.30
C GLY A 180 30.95 -20.26 -18.66
N SER A 181 30.19 -19.52 -19.47
CA SER A 181 29.37 -18.40 -18.99
C SER A 181 28.14 -18.91 -18.22
N ARG A 182 27.83 -18.27 -17.09
CA ARG A 182 26.78 -18.68 -16.16
C ARG A 182 25.69 -17.63 -16.02
N PRO A 183 24.39 -17.99 -15.91
CA PRO A 183 23.32 -17.02 -15.76
C PRO A 183 23.52 -16.15 -14.52
N LEU A 184 23.02 -14.91 -14.57
CA LEU A 184 23.08 -13.95 -13.47
C LEU A 184 21.72 -13.88 -12.75
N ALA A 185 21.71 -13.94 -11.43
CA ALA A 185 20.57 -13.57 -10.61
C ALA A 185 20.93 -12.32 -9.78
N LEU A 186 20.23 -11.22 -10.01
CA LEU A 186 20.39 -9.99 -9.23
C LEU A 186 19.26 -9.88 -8.20
N PHE A 187 19.62 -9.67 -6.95
CA PHE A 187 18.72 -9.44 -5.82
C PHE A 187 18.74 -7.95 -5.44
N LEU A 188 17.58 -7.38 -5.13
CA LEU A 188 17.40 -6.03 -4.62
C LEU A 188 16.53 -6.10 -3.37
N HIS A 189 17.00 -5.55 -2.24
CA HIS A 189 16.16 -5.44 -1.05
C HIS A 189 15.14 -4.32 -1.18
N GLY A 190 14.11 -4.41 -0.34
CA GLY A 190 13.04 -3.44 -0.26
C GLY A 190 13.32 -2.29 0.70
N ARG A 191 12.26 -1.57 1.06
CA ARG A 191 12.34 -0.51 2.06
C ARG A 191 12.34 -1.09 3.46
N HIS A 192 13.23 -0.55 4.29
CA HIS A 192 13.43 -0.81 5.71
C HIS A 192 14.29 0.33 6.26
N VAL A 193 14.53 0.39 7.58
CA VAL A 193 15.48 1.34 8.21
C VAL A 193 16.84 1.34 7.49
N THR A 194 17.44 2.53 7.34
CA THR A 194 18.67 2.72 6.55
C THR A 194 19.92 2.64 7.40
N CYS A 195 19.83 3.17 8.61
CA CYS A 195 20.95 3.40 9.51
C CYS A 195 20.61 2.89 10.90
N TYR A 196 21.58 2.27 11.57
CA TYR A 196 21.45 1.80 12.94
C TYR A 196 22.72 2.12 13.72
N LYS A 197 22.59 2.34 15.02
CA LYS A 197 23.73 2.49 15.90
C LYS A 197 24.11 1.15 16.54
N PRO A 198 25.37 0.68 16.41
CA PRO A 198 25.77 -0.59 16.97
C PRO A 198 25.73 -0.61 18.50
N GLY A 199 25.10 -1.64 19.09
CA GLY A 199 25.04 -1.84 20.54
C GLY A 199 23.83 -1.21 21.24
N THR A 200 22.88 -0.68 20.47
CA THR A 200 21.60 -0.12 20.94
C THR A 200 20.45 -0.74 20.16
N GLU A 201 19.36 -1.09 20.84
CA GLU A 201 18.25 -1.82 20.21
C GLU A 201 17.23 -0.90 19.51
N ASP A 202 17.03 0.34 19.99
CA ASP A 202 16.01 1.25 19.46
C ASP A 202 16.56 2.43 18.61
N ASP A 203 17.88 2.59 18.51
CA ASP A 203 18.53 3.72 17.83
C ASP A 203 18.76 3.41 16.33
N VAL A 204 17.65 3.51 15.57
CA VAL A 204 17.56 3.30 14.11
C VAL A 204 16.93 4.51 13.42
N THR A 205 17.38 4.83 12.21
CA THR A 205 16.84 5.97 11.44
C THR A 205 16.66 5.64 9.95
N LEU A 206 15.95 6.53 9.27
CA LEU A 206 15.79 6.57 7.81
C LEU A 206 16.75 7.57 7.15
N ASP A 207 17.72 8.14 7.87
CA ASP A 207 18.60 9.17 7.32
C ASP A 207 19.48 8.62 6.20
N TRP A 208 19.84 9.48 5.24
CA TRP A 208 20.90 9.17 4.29
C TRP A 208 21.70 10.40 3.84
N PRO A 209 23.05 10.39 3.93
CA PRO A 209 23.90 9.32 4.51
C PRO A 209 23.69 9.13 6.02
N CYS A 210 24.14 8.01 6.58
CA CYS A 210 24.10 7.78 8.03
C CYS A 210 24.94 8.82 8.78
N ALA A 211 24.42 9.31 9.90
CA ALA A 211 25.12 10.21 10.82
C ALA A 211 26.32 9.54 11.53
N ASP A 212 27.18 10.35 12.13
CA ASP A 212 28.34 9.88 12.88
C ASP A 212 27.92 8.97 14.06
N GLY A 213 28.52 7.77 14.11
CA GLY A 213 28.20 6.73 15.10
C GLY A 213 27.20 5.68 14.58
N HIS A 214 26.37 6.02 13.59
CA HIS A 214 25.49 5.08 12.91
C HIS A 214 26.21 4.34 11.78
N ARG A 215 25.63 3.24 11.32
CA ARG A 215 26.11 2.42 10.19
C ARG A 215 24.97 2.05 9.27
N PRO A 216 25.19 1.90 7.95
CA PRO A 216 24.18 1.37 7.05
C PRO A 216 23.74 -0.03 7.45
N VAL A 217 22.43 -0.25 7.53
CA VAL A 217 21.84 -1.58 7.77
C VAL A 217 22.20 -2.51 6.60
N PRO A 218 22.79 -3.69 6.83
CA PRO A 218 23.34 -4.52 5.76
C PRO A 218 22.29 -5.29 4.94
N SER A 219 21.09 -4.74 4.73
CA SER A 219 19.90 -5.34 4.09
C SER A 219 20.17 -6.18 2.83
N HIS A 220 21.17 -5.81 2.03
CA HIS A 220 21.58 -6.55 0.83
C HIS A 220 22.25 -7.91 1.14
N SER A 221 22.73 -8.15 2.35
CA SER A 221 23.35 -9.42 2.78
C SER A 221 22.34 -10.48 3.19
N GLY A 222 21.09 -10.12 3.47
CA GLY A 222 20.09 -11.04 4.03
C GLY A 222 19.61 -12.17 3.13
N TYR A 223 19.89 -12.10 1.82
CA TYR A 223 19.59 -13.17 0.85
C TYR A 223 20.71 -14.21 0.73
N LEU A 224 21.68 -14.23 1.65
CA LEU A 224 22.86 -15.10 1.57
C LEU A 224 22.51 -16.59 1.48
N ARG A 225 21.38 -17.01 2.06
CA ARG A 225 20.84 -18.38 1.96
C ARG A 225 20.39 -18.70 0.52
N ASP A 226 19.61 -17.82 -0.10
CA ASP A 226 19.14 -17.94 -1.48
C ASP A 226 20.29 -17.87 -2.49
N GLN A 227 21.18 -16.89 -2.29
CA GLN A 227 22.38 -16.70 -3.08
C GLN A 227 23.27 -17.95 -3.06
N ARG A 228 23.48 -18.58 -1.89
CA ARG A 228 24.24 -19.83 -1.77
C ARG A 228 23.55 -21.01 -2.47
N LEU A 229 22.23 -21.15 -2.35
CA LEU A 229 21.48 -22.19 -3.05
C LEU A 229 21.64 -22.04 -4.57
N LEU A 230 21.31 -20.88 -5.14
CA LEU A 230 21.46 -20.61 -6.57
C LEU A 230 22.92 -20.75 -7.02
N ALA A 231 23.89 -20.24 -6.27
CA ALA A 231 25.30 -20.38 -6.60
C ALA A 231 25.75 -21.85 -6.63
N SER A 232 25.30 -22.68 -5.69
CA SER A 232 25.57 -24.13 -5.72
C SER A 232 24.97 -24.83 -6.95
N GLN A 233 23.87 -24.30 -7.48
CA GLN A 233 23.20 -24.76 -8.71
C GLN A 233 23.83 -24.20 -9.99
N GLY A 234 24.83 -23.31 -9.89
CA GLY A 234 25.61 -22.81 -11.02
C GLY A 234 25.21 -21.43 -11.55
N TYR A 235 24.45 -20.63 -10.79
CA TYR A 235 24.12 -19.24 -11.10
C TYR A 235 25.15 -18.28 -10.47
N VAL A 236 25.58 -17.24 -11.17
CA VAL A 236 26.25 -16.11 -10.52
C VAL A 236 25.18 -15.27 -9.84
N THR A 237 25.33 -14.95 -8.57
CA THR A 237 24.37 -14.12 -7.83
C THR A 237 25.02 -12.85 -7.33
N VAL A 238 24.26 -11.76 -7.34
CA VAL A 238 24.65 -10.46 -6.81
C VAL A 238 23.45 -9.87 -6.08
N SER A 239 23.65 -9.37 -4.87
CA SER A 239 22.62 -8.71 -4.08
C SER A 239 23.06 -7.30 -3.78
N ILE A 240 22.27 -6.31 -4.21
CA ILE A 240 22.66 -4.89 -4.22
C ILE A 240 21.98 -4.13 -3.07
N SER A 241 22.68 -3.13 -2.56
CA SER A 241 22.21 -2.22 -1.51
C SER A 241 21.43 -1.05 -2.11
N ALA A 242 20.42 -0.56 -1.40
CA ALA A 242 19.53 0.52 -1.82
C ALA A 242 19.05 1.37 -0.61
N ASN A 243 19.83 1.43 0.47
CA ASN A 243 19.52 2.25 1.64
C ASN A 243 19.50 3.73 1.27
N GLY A 244 20.38 4.18 0.37
CA GLY A 244 20.35 5.54 -0.15
C GLY A 244 19.11 5.90 -0.96
N ILE A 245 18.34 4.90 -1.42
CA ILE A 245 17.01 5.12 -1.96
C ILE A 245 15.99 5.16 -0.82
N ASN A 246 16.00 4.18 0.10
CA ASN A 246 15.07 4.11 1.23
C ASN A 246 15.03 5.41 2.07
N GLY A 247 16.17 6.06 2.29
CA GLY A 247 16.27 7.27 3.10
C GLY A 247 15.95 8.57 2.36
N GLN A 248 15.47 8.47 1.12
CA GLN A 248 15.13 9.59 0.25
C GLN A 248 13.86 9.31 -0.59
N ASP A 249 13.12 8.23 -0.32
CA ASP A 249 11.95 7.81 -1.11
C ASP A 249 10.58 8.17 -0.50
N GLY A 250 10.57 9.04 0.52
CA GLY A 250 9.36 9.60 1.12
C GLY A 250 8.64 10.56 0.17
N ASP A 251 9.34 11.59 -0.29
CA ASP A 251 8.78 12.69 -1.11
C ASP A 251 8.72 12.37 -2.62
N ILE A 252 9.06 11.13 -3.00
CA ILE A 252 9.10 10.69 -4.39
C ILE A 252 7.77 10.05 -4.77
N GLU A 253 7.09 10.63 -5.75
CA GLU A 253 5.74 10.27 -6.22
C GLU A 253 5.57 8.77 -6.56
N ASP A 254 6.63 8.09 -7.04
CA ASP A 254 6.63 6.65 -7.35
C ASP A 254 7.26 5.77 -6.25
N SER A 255 7.49 6.33 -5.07
CA SER A 255 8.11 5.68 -3.91
C SER A 255 9.47 5.04 -4.22
N GLY A 256 10.21 5.62 -5.18
CA GLY A 256 11.56 5.23 -5.57
C GLY A 256 11.63 4.06 -6.57
N ALA A 257 10.53 3.66 -7.21
CA ALA A 257 10.55 2.55 -8.16
C ALA A 257 11.45 2.84 -9.39
N GLN A 258 11.43 4.05 -9.93
CA GLN A 258 12.30 4.49 -11.03
C GLN A 258 13.78 4.59 -10.62
N ALA A 259 14.04 5.02 -9.38
CA ALA A 259 15.39 5.04 -8.80
C ALA A 259 15.97 3.62 -8.66
N ARG A 260 15.17 2.69 -8.09
CA ARG A 260 15.52 1.26 -7.95
C ARG A 260 15.78 0.60 -9.30
N SER A 261 14.97 0.91 -10.31
CA SER A 261 15.20 0.47 -11.69
C SER A 261 16.55 0.96 -12.25
N SER A 262 16.82 2.25 -12.09
CA SER A 262 18.05 2.88 -12.55
C SER A 262 19.27 2.24 -11.90
N LEU A 263 19.23 2.04 -10.58
CA LEU A 263 20.29 1.36 -9.81
C LEU A 263 20.54 -0.08 -10.31
N VAL A 264 19.49 -0.89 -10.47
CA VAL A 264 19.58 -2.24 -11.03
C VAL A 264 20.23 -2.23 -12.42
N ARG A 265 19.79 -1.33 -13.31
CA ARG A 265 20.32 -1.19 -14.68
C ARG A 265 21.78 -0.73 -14.69
N GLN A 266 22.20 0.14 -13.75
CA GLN A 266 23.60 0.52 -13.56
C GLN A 266 24.47 -0.66 -13.12
N HIS A 267 24.04 -1.46 -12.14
CA HIS A 267 24.76 -2.69 -11.75
C HIS A 267 24.86 -3.69 -12.92
N LEU A 268 23.77 -3.93 -13.66
CA LEU A 268 23.81 -4.79 -14.87
C LEU A 268 24.77 -4.26 -15.94
N ALA A 269 24.89 -2.93 -16.09
CA ALA A 269 25.85 -2.32 -17.00
C ALA A 269 27.30 -2.53 -16.56
N ARG A 270 27.60 -2.49 -15.25
CA ARG A 270 28.92 -2.86 -14.69
C ARG A 270 29.21 -4.34 -14.95
N TRP A 271 28.26 -5.25 -14.68
CA TRP A 271 28.42 -6.68 -14.98
C TRP A 271 28.62 -6.99 -16.47
N ALA A 272 27.94 -6.26 -17.36
CA ALA A 272 28.18 -6.35 -18.81
C ALA A 272 29.60 -5.86 -19.18
N ALA A 273 30.08 -4.77 -18.58
CA ALA A 273 31.44 -4.27 -18.79
C ALA A 273 32.51 -5.25 -18.29
N TRP A 274 32.36 -5.79 -17.07
CA TRP A 274 33.26 -6.79 -16.49
C TRP A 274 33.27 -8.12 -17.25
N SER A 275 32.13 -8.50 -17.85
CA SER A 275 32.04 -9.70 -18.70
C SER A 275 32.74 -9.54 -20.06
N ALA A 276 32.97 -8.29 -20.50
CA ALA A 276 33.77 -7.96 -21.68
C ALA A 276 35.25 -7.72 -21.34
N ARG A 277 35.55 -6.98 -20.27
CA ARG A 277 36.91 -6.65 -19.78
C ARG A 277 37.06 -7.07 -18.32
N ARG A 278 37.46 -8.33 -18.10
CA ARG A 278 37.50 -8.95 -16.77
C ARG A 278 38.62 -8.45 -15.87
N SER A 279 39.68 -7.87 -16.43
CA SER A 279 40.78 -7.28 -15.66
C SER A 279 40.33 -6.08 -14.81
N THR A 280 39.34 -5.30 -15.27
CA THR A 280 38.80 -4.12 -14.56
C THR A 280 37.66 -4.45 -13.59
N ALA A 281 37.45 -5.73 -13.28
CA ALA A 281 36.39 -6.17 -12.38
C ALA A 281 36.88 -6.29 -10.93
N PRO A 282 36.04 -6.06 -9.90
CA PRO A 282 36.37 -6.32 -8.50
C PRO A 282 36.85 -7.75 -8.25
N ALA A 283 37.64 -7.97 -7.19
CA ALA A 283 38.28 -9.25 -6.92
C ALA A 283 37.31 -10.45 -6.90
N VAL A 284 36.15 -10.31 -6.24
CA VAL A 284 35.11 -11.34 -6.21
C VAL A 284 34.54 -11.67 -7.60
N VAL A 285 34.39 -10.66 -8.47
CA VAL A 285 33.90 -10.83 -9.86
C VAL A 285 34.97 -11.50 -10.74
N ARG A 286 36.27 -11.28 -10.45
CA ARG A 286 37.38 -12.01 -11.09
C ARG A 286 37.49 -13.46 -10.64
N GLN A 287 36.92 -13.83 -9.49
CA GLN A 287 36.84 -15.20 -8.98
C GLN A 287 35.57 -15.94 -9.46
N ALA A 288 34.44 -15.25 -9.55
CA ALA A 288 33.19 -15.79 -10.13
C ALA A 288 33.34 -16.09 -11.63
N PRO A 289 32.71 -17.14 -12.21
CA PRO A 289 32.72 -17.36 -13.66
C PRO A 289 32.10 -16.18 -14.43
N LYS A 290 32.35 -16.12 -15.74
CA LYS A 290 31.80 -15.07 -16.61
C LYS A 290 30.27 -15.07 -16.53
N ALA A 291 29.66 -13.92 -16.26
CA ALA A 291 28.21 -13.79 -16.25
C ALA A 291 27.65 -13.80 -17.68
N ASP A 292 26.52 -14.48 -17.87
CA ASP A 292 25.76 -14.52 -19.10
C ASP A 292 24.56 -13.58 -19.01
N LEU A 293 24.76 -12.35 -19.46
CA LEU A 293 23.75 -11.29 -19.42
C LEU A 293 22.59 -11.55 -20.39
N SER A 294 22.64 -12.57 -21.26
CA SER A 294 21.47 -13.01 -22.05
C SER A 294 20.45 -13.83 -21.22
N ARG A 295 20.85 -14.19 -19.99
CA ARG A 295 20.11 -15.00 -19.03
C ARG A 295 20.15 -14.38 -17.63
N VAL A 296 19.46 -13.23 -17.48
CA VAL A 296 19.30 -12.54 -16.20
C VAL A 296 17.97 -12.93 -15.54
N LEU A 297 18.01 -13.29 -14.25
CA LEU A 297 16.87 -13.24 -13.33
C LEU A 297 17.00 -11.99 -12.47
N LEU A 298 15.91 -11.29 -12.22
CA LEU A 298 15.84 -10.30 -11.14
C LEU A 298 14.99 -10.83 -10.00
N VAL A 299 15.42 -10.59 -8.77
CA VAL A 299 14.71 -10.93 -7.52
C VAL A 299 14.60 -9.64 -6.73
N GLY A 300 13.40 -9.29 -6.26
CA GLY A 300 13.17 -8.08 -5.49
C GLY A 300 12.22 -8.34 -4.33
N HIS A 301 12.46 -7.72 -3.19
CA HIS A 301 11.61 -7.79 -1.99
C HIS A 301 10.92 -6.44 -1.76
N SER A 302 9.65 -6.40 -1.35
CA SER A 302 8.96 -5.15 -0.97
C SER A 302 9.03 -4.08 -2.09
N ARG A 303 9.36 -2.79 -1.88
CA ARG A 303 9.64 -1.80 -2.97
C ARG A 303 10.71 -2.27 -3.97
N GLY A 304 11.62 -3.13 -3.53
CA GLY A 304 12.61 -3.78 -4.39
C GLY A 304 11.98 -4.71 -5.42
N GLY A 305 10.84 -5.33 -5.09
CA GLY A 305 9.99 -6.09 -6.02
C GLY A 305 9.44 -5.21 -7.15
N GLU A 306 8.81 -4.09 -6.81
CA GLU A 306 8.36 -3.10 -7.79
C GLU A 306 9.53 -2.53 -8.60
N GLY A 307 10.65 -2.23 -7.94
CA GLY A 307 11.89 -1.78 -8.56
C GLY A 307 12.48 -2.74 -9.60
N VAL A 308 12.47 -4.07 -9.36
CA VAL A 308 12.92 -5.04 -10.36
C VAL A 308 11.89 -5.27 -11.48
N ASN A 309 10.59 -5.10 -11.22
CA ASN A 309 9.58 -5.04 -12.29
C ASN A 309 9.80 -3.81 -13.17
N ARG A 310 10.05 -2.63 -12.58
CA ARG A 310 10.42 -1.41 -13.33
C ARG A 310 11.71 -1.60 -14.11
N ALA A 311 12.75 -2.21 -13.53
CA ALA A 311 13.99 -2.55 -14.24
C ALA A 311 13.74 -3.45 -15.47
N ALA A 312 12.80 -4.39 -15.37
CA ALA A 312 12.37 -5.22 -16.48
C ALA A 312 11.56 -4.45 -17.53
N MET A 313 10.75 -3.47 -17.12
CA MET A 313 10.03 -2.56 -18.01
C MET A 313 11.01 -1.69 -18.79
N ASP A 314 11.87 -0.95 -18.09
CA ASP A 314 12.77 0.06 -18.64
C ASP A 314 13.86 -0.56 -19.55
N SER A 315 14.21 -1.82 -19.31
CA SER A 315 15.10 -2.59 -20.20
C SER A 315 14.46 -2.94 -21.55
N LEU A 316 13.14 -2.85 -21.68
CA LEU A 316 12.37 -3.09 -22.91
C LEU A 316 11.80 -1.79 -23.51
N TYR A 317 11.37 -0.88 -22.63
CA TYR A 317 10.64 0.35 -22.94
C TYR A 317 11.27 1.50 -22.13
N PRO A 318 12.36 2.12 -22.61
CA PRO A 318 13.12 3.10 -21.84
C PRO A 318 12.25 4.27 -21.33
N PRO A 319 12.48 4.73 -20.09
CA PRO A 319 11.81 5.92 -19.52
C PRO A 319 12.24 7.22 -20.22
N PRO A 320 11.55 8.34 -19.93
CA PRO A 320 12.01 9.68 -20.27
C PRO A 320 13.44 9.92 -19.77
N ALA A 321 14.28 10.59 -20.57
CA ALA A 321 15.69 10.77 -20.24
C ALA A 321 15.93 11.60 -18.96
N ALA A 322 15.00 12.46 -18.58
CA ALA A 322 15.05 13.24 -17.34
C ALA A 322 14.78 12.39 -16.08
N GLU A 323 14.09 11.26 -16.23
CA GLU A 323 13.68 10.34 -15.14
C GLU A 323 14.62 9.11 -15.06
N ASP A 324 15.47 8.88 -16.08
CA ASP A 324 16.37 7.71 -16.14
C ASP A 324 17.71 7.99 -15.45
N GLY A 325 18.08 7.24 -14.42
CA GLY A 325 19.45 7.23 -13.90
C GLY A 325 20.43 6.36 -14.71
N TYR A 326 19.98 5.73 -15.81
CA TYR A 326 20.82 4.90 -16.67
C TYR A 326 20.60 5.17 -18.18
N HIS A 327 21.47 5.99 -18.77
CA HIS A 327 21.42 6.35 -20.19
C HIS A 327 22.20 5.39 -21.13
N GLY A 328 22.72 4.27 -20.63
CA GLY A 328 23.57 3.37 -21.41
C GLY A 328 22.79 2.37 -22.29
N PRO A 329 23.47 1.69 -23.23
CA PRO A 329 22.84 0.66 -24.05
C PRO A 329 22.56 -0.60 -23.21
N VAL A 330 21.31 -1.06 -23.25
CA VAL A 330 20.87 -2.33 -22.63
C VAL A 330 21.61 -3.51 -23.27
N ARG A 331 22.54 -4.10 -22.51
CA ARG A 331 23.40 -5.23 -22.92
C ARG A 331 23.05 -6.53 -22.18
N TRP A 332 21.78 -6.67 -21.81
CA TRP A 332 21.24 -7.81 -21.08
C TRP A 332 19.85 -8.19 -21.57
N LYS A 333 19.40 -9.37 -21.16
CA LYS A 333 18.03 -9.84 -21.35
C LYS A 333 17.53 -10.45 -20.04
N ILE A 334 16.58 -9.75 -19.43
CA ILE A 334 15.82 -10.26 -18.29
C ILE A 334 14.89 -11.36 -18.80
N ARG A 335 15.02 -12.55 -18.19
CA ARG A 335 14.30 -13.78 -18.58
C ARG A 335 13.10 -14.06 -17.70
N GLY A 336 13.09 -13.50 -16.51
CA GLY A 336 11.95 -13.41 -15.62
C GLY A 336 12.29 -12.63 -14.36
N THR A 337 11.28 -12.41 -13.52
CA THR A 337 11.39 -11.78 -12.22
C THR A 337 10.87 -12.70 -11.11
N VAL A 338 11.39 -12.53 -9.90
CA VAL A 338 10.79 -13.04 -8.66
C VAL A 338 10.51 -11.84 -7.77
N LEU A 339 9.26 -11.70 -7.36
CA LEU A 339 8.75 -10.55 -6.64
C LEU A 339 8.30 -11.07 -5.26
N ILE A 340 9.15 -10.90 -4.26
CA ILE A 340 8.89 -11.35 -2.89
C ILE A 340 8.11 -10.23 -2.20
N ALA A 341 6.94 -10.54 -1.63
CA ALA A 341 6.12 -9.62 -0.85
C ALA A 341 6.05 -8.17 -1.42
N PRO A 342 5.78 -7.95 -2.73
CA PRO A 342 6.14 -6.70 -3.37
C PRO A 342 5.04 -5.63 -3.27
N THR A 343 5.42 -4.35 -3.21
CA THR A 343 4.52 -3.25 -3.57
C THR A 343 4.16 -3.29 -5.06
N ILE A 344 3.10 -2.58 -5.41
CA ILE A 344 2.79 -2.27 -6.80
C ILE A 344 2.04 -0.92 -6.92
N PHE A 345 2.60 0.13 -6.33
CA PHE A 345 1.97 1.46 -6.28
C PHE A 345 1.56 1.94 -7.69
N GLY A 346 2.36 1.66 -8.72
CA GLY A 346 2.02 2.04 -10.10
C GLY A 346 1.03 1.12 -10.84
N GLN A 347 0.62 -0.01 -10.24
CA GLN A 347 -0.21 -1.07 -10.85
C GLN A 347 0.14 -1.40 -12.32
N ASN A 348 1.44 -1.46 -12.62
CA ASN A 348 2.01 -1.49 -13.97
C ASN A 348 2.89 -2.74 -14.24
N PRO A 349 2.34 -3.96 -14.18
CA PRO A 349 3.10 -5.19 -14.33
C PRO A 349 3.59 -5.42 -15.77
N VAL A 350 4.82 -5.94 -15.93
CA VAL A 350 5.43 -6.16 -17.26
C VAL A 350 4.95 -7.48 -17.89
N ALA A 351 3.82 -7.41 -18.59
CA ALA A 351 3.14 -8.58 -19.19
C ALA A 351 3.91 -9.38 -20.26
N ASP A 352 5.10 -8.92 -20.69
CA ASP A 352 5.98 -9.60 -21.64
C ASP A 352 7.29 -10.13 -20.98
N VAL A 353 7.37 -10.15 -19.64
CA VAL A 353 8.46 -10.77 -18.86
C VAL A 353 7.86 -11.75 -17.84
N PRO A 354 8.18 -13.04 -17.85
CA PRO A 354 7.65 -14.01 -16.88
C PRO A 354 7.93 -13.61 -15.43
N SER A 355 6.96 -13.77 -14.54
CA SER A 355 7.09 -13.42 -13.12
C SER A 355 6.59 -14.54 -12.19
N VAL A 356 7.19 -14.60 -11.00
CA VAL A 356 6.69 -15.32 -9.83
C VAL A 356 6.59 -14.34 -8.68
N THR A 357 5.39 -14.12 -8.16
CA THR A 357 5.14 -13.34 -6.95
C THR A 357 5.02 -14.29 -5.75
N LEU A 358 5.83 -14.09 -4.71
CA LEU A 358 5.63 -14.76 -3.42
C LEU A 358 4.76 -13.87 -2.54
N LEU A 359 3.64 -14.39 -2.05
CA LEU A 359 2.69 -13.69 -1.19
C LEU A 359 2.75 -14.32 0.22
N PRO A 360 3.24 -13.61 1.25
CA PRO A 360 3.33 -14.15 2.60
C PRO A 360 1.94 -14.14 3.27
N GLY A 361 1.47 -15.27 3.77
CA GLY A 361 0.11 -15.37 4.33
C GLY A 361 -0.11 -14.64 5.66
N CYS A 362 0.95 -14.11 6.26
CA CYS A 362 1.02 -13.33 7.50
C CYS A 362 1.99 -12.15 7.32
N ASP A 363 1.98 -11.53 6.13
CA ASP A 363 2.58 -10.23 5.85
C ASP A 363 1.84 -9.16 6.67
N GLY A 364 2.53 -8.49 7.58
CA GLY A 364 1.99 -7.39 8.38
C GLY A 364 2.37 -6.01 7.84
N ASP A 365 3.45 -5.92 7.07
CA ASP A 365 3.87 -4.72 6.35
C ASP A 365 2.94 -4.47 5.14
N VAL A 366 3.07 -5.28 4.08
CA VAL A 366 2.23 -5.23 2.87
C VAL A 366 0.98 -6.11 3.04
N SER A 367 0.22 -5.82 4.10
CA SER A 367 -0.85 -6.72 4.59
C SER A 367 -2.00 -6.99 3.60
N ASP A 368 -2.26 -6.09 2.63
CA ASP A 368 -3.22 -6.33 1.53
C ASP A 368 -2.75 -7.34 0.46
N LEU A 369 -1.46 -7.71 0.47
CA LEU A 369 -0.81 -8.57 -0.52
C LEU A 369 -0.99 -8.07 -1.98
N GLN A 370 -0.96 -6.75 -2.18
CA GLN A 370 -1.15 -6.07 -3.48
C GLN A 370 -0.32 -6.65 -4.65
N GLY A 371 0.80 -7.32 -4.37
CA GLY A 371 1.61 -8.05 -5.35
C GLY A 371 0.86 -9.09 -6.21
N GLU A 372 -0.34 -9.54 -5.82
CA GLU A 372 -1.24 -10.35 -6.67
C GLU A 372 -1.57 -9.64 -8.00
N ASN A 373 -1.57 -8.30 -8.03
CA ASN A 373 -1.76 -7.54 -9.26
C ASN A 373 -0.63 -7.73 -10.30
N PHE A 374 0.56 -8.23 -9.92
CA PHE A 374 1.57 -8.69 -10.89
C PHE A 374 1.15 -9.93 -11.69
N VAL A 375 0.08 -10.60 -11.26
CA VAL A 375 -0.60 -11.66 -12.01
C VAL A 375 -1.86 -11.10 -12.67
N ASP A 376 -2.76 -10.53 -11.87
CA ASP A 376 -4.09 -10.09 -12.37
C ASP A 376 -4.05 -8.92 -13.36
N GLY A 377 -3.13 -7.97 -13.20
CA GLY A 377 -2.95 -6.81 -14.10
C GLY A 377 -2.27 -7.13 -15.43
N THR A 378 -1.75 -8.35 -15.62
CA THR A 378 -1.17 -8.80 -16.90
C THR A 378 -2.24 -9.30 -17.88
N ARG A 379 -3.49 -9.45 -17.43
CA ARG A 379 -4.62 -9.89 -18.24
C ARG A 379 -4.99 -8.81 -19.26
N GLY A 380 -4.79 -9.11 -20.55
CA GLY A 380 -5.17 -8.24 -21.67
C GLY A 380 -4.13 -7.17 -22.07
N THR A 381 -3.16 -6.86 -21.21
CA THR A 381 -2.12 -5.86 -21.48
C THR A 381 -1.04 -6.36 -22.44
N GLY A 382 -0.61 -7.62 -22.32
CA GLY A 382 0.37 -8.28 -23.19
C GLY A 382 -0.19 -9.40 -24.08
N LYS A 383 0.70 -10.18 -24.72
CA LYS A 383 0.31 -11.33 -25.59
C LYS A 383 -0.06 -12.62 -24.85
N GLY A 384 -0.03 -12.60 -23.51
CA GLY A 384 -0.33 -13.76 -22.66
C GLY A 384 0.62 -14.94 -22.81
N LYS A 385 1.85 -14.73 -23.30
CA LYS A 385 2.87 -15.79 -23.49
C LYS A 385 3.83 -15.93 -22.32
N ALA A 386 4.08 -14.86 -21.57
CA ALA A 386 4.75 -14.95 -20.28
C ALA A 386 3.88 -15.76 -19.30
N LEU A 387 4.52 -16.48 -18.38
CA LEU A 387 3.85 -17.04 -17.20
C LEU A 387 3.93 -15.99 -16.10
N HIS A 388 2.80 -15.61 -15.54
CA HIS A 388 2.73 -14.81 -14.32
C HIS A 388 2.08 -15.67 -13.25
N SER A 389 2.79 -15.88 -12.15
CA SER A 389 2.48 -16.87 -11.11
C SER A 389 2.36 -16.17 -9.76
N ALA A 390 1.34 -16.51 -8.98
CA ALA A 390 1.27 -16.16 -7.56
C ALA A 390 1.53 -17.40 -6.72
N VAL A 391 2.28 -17.23 -5.64
CA VAL A 391 2.74 -18.27 -4.73
C VAL A 391 2.36 -17.85 -3.31
N TYR A 392 1.16 -18.24 -2.88
CA TYR A 392 0.68 -17.97 -1.53
C TYR A 392 1.34 -18.93 -0.54
N MET A 393 2.11 -18.39 0.40
CA MET A 393 2.82 -19.15 1.42
C MET A 393 2.13 -18.94 2.77
N VAL A 394 1.27 -19.89 3.15
CA VAL A 394 0.53 -19.84 4.42
C VAL A 394 1.51 -19.73 5.59
N GLY A 395 1.28 -18.76 6.48
CA GLY A 395 2.08 -18.55 7.67
C GLY A 395 3.41 -17.85 7.46
N ALA A 396 3.76 -17.47 6.24
CA ALA A 396 4.96 -16.67 6.00
C ALA A 396 4.73 -15.21 6.36
N ASN A 397 5.74 -14.63 6.98
CA ASN A 397 5.90 -13.24 7.42
C ASN A 397 6.53 -12.37 6.31
N HIS A 398 6.52 -11.04 6.40
CA HIS A 398 7.24 -10.20 5.43
C HIS A 398 8.75 -10.29 5.65
N ASN A 399 9.21 -9.91 6.84
CA ASN A 399 10.63 -9.71 7.14
C ASN A 399 11.47 -10.99 7.03
N TYR A 400 10.91 -12.15 7.39
CA TYR A 400 11.60 -13.46 7.41
C TYR A 400 12.08 -13.98 6.02
N PHE A 401 11.92 -13.23 4.92
CA PHE A 401 12.65 -13.49 3.68
C PHE A 401 14.07 -12.90 3.66
N ASN A 402 14.38 -11.94 4.54
CA ASN A 402 15.66 -11.26 4.66
C ASN A 402 16.26 -11.50 6.06
N SER A 403 17.41 -12.17 6.16
CA SER A 403 17.96 -12.49 7.49
C SER A 403 18.46 -11.27 8.27
N GLU A 404 18.70 -10.14 7.62
CA GLU A 404 19.06 -8.86 8.26
C GLU A 404 17.83 -8.07 8.74
N TRP A 405 16.62 -8.56 8.48
CA TRP A 405 15.35 -8.04 9.02
C TRP A 405 14.68 -9.07 9.95
N THR A 406 15.32 -10.21 10.20
CA THR A 406 14.78 -11.31 11.01
C THR A 406 15.27 -11.23 12.45
N PRO A 407 14.37 -11.15 13.46
CA PRO A 407 14.74 -11.19 14.88
C PRO A 407 15.63 -12.39 15.22
N GLY A 408 16.74 -12.13 15.91
CA GLY A 408 17.71 -13.16 16.30
C GLY A 408 18.62 -13.69 15.18
N GLU A 409 18.47 -13.22 13.93
CA GLU A 409 19.44 -13.45 12.85
C GLU A 409 20.16 -12.18 12.37
N ALA A 410 19.52 -11.02 12.51
CA ALA A 410 19.99 -9.73 12.00
C ALA A 410 21.17 -9.12 12.78
N VAL A 411 21.99 -8.31 12.09
CA VAL A 411 23.05 -7.50 12.71
C VAL A 411 22.56 -6.13 13.22
N ALA A 412 21.46 -5.63 12.64
CA ALA A 412 20.75 -4.44 13.08
C ALA A 412 19.45 -4.82 13.82
N PRO A 413 18.80 -3.90 14.54
CA PRO A 413 17.46 -4.12 15.08
C PRO A 413 16.48 -4.59 14.00
N ALA A 414 15.62 -5.54 14.37
CA ALA A 414 14.78 -6.30 13.47
C ALA A 414 13.53 -6.79 14.19
N GLU A 415 12.41 -6.87 13.48
CA GLU A 415 11.09 -7.11 14.05
C GLU A 415 10.29 -8.18 13.31
N ASP A 416 9.30 -8.75 13.99
CA ASP A 416 8.21 -9.50 13.36
C ASP A 416 7.11 -8.51 12.97
N ASP A 417 6.97 -8.21 11.68
CA ASP A 417 6.04 -7.18 11.19
C ASP A 417 4.55 -7.52 11.38
N PHE A 418 4.20 -8.76 11.77
CA PHE A 418 2.81 -9.12 12.01
C PHE A 418 2.34 -8.63 13.39
N PRO A 419 1.26 -7.84 13.48
CA PRO A 419 0.79 -7.31 14.75
C PRO A 419 0.38 -8.42 15.72
N THR A 420 0.85 -8.35 16.97
CA THR A 420 0.49 -9.30 18.02
C THR A 420 -0.14 -8.61 19.22
N ASP A 421 -1.36 -9.00 19.55
CA ASP A 421 -1.95 -8.77 20.87
C ASP A 421 -1.65 -9.99 21.77
N PRO A 422 -0.93 -9.84 22.90
CA PRO A 422 -0.70 -10.91 23.86
C PRO A 422 -1.98 -11.40 24.59
N GLU A 423 -2.98 -10.55 24.75
CA GLU A 423 -4.27 -10.88 25.38
C GLU A 423 -5.19 -11.63 24.40
N HIS A 424 -5.14 -11.23 23.12
CA HIS A 424 -5.94 -11.83 22.03
C HIS A 424 -5.09 -12.33 20.85
N PRO A 425 -4.23 -13.35 21.04
CA PRO A 425 -3.32 -13.82 20.00
C PRO A 425 -4.05 -14.34 18.75
N ASP A 426 -3.60 -13.89 17.58
CA ASP A 426 -4.14 -14.28 16.29
C ASP A 426 -3.89 -15.77 16.01
N ARG A 427 -4.98 -16.48 15.71
CA ARG A 427 -4.98 -17.95 15.56
C ARG A 427 -4.32 -18.44 14.28
N VAL A 428 -3.93 -17.55 13.36
CA VAL A 428 -3.29 -17.88 12.08
C VAL A 428 -1.81 -17.50 12.09
N CYS A 429 -1.49 -16.33 12.65
CA CYS A 429 -0.28 -15.59 12.36
C CYS A 429 0.54 -15.15 13.59
N SER A 430 0.00 -15.19 14.82
CA SER A 430 0.83 -14.98 16.01
C SER A 430 1.91 -16.08 16.12
N PRO A 431 3.11 -15.76 16.65
CA PRO A 431 4.15 -16.75 16.92
C PRO A 431 3.62 -17.96 17.71
N GLY A 432 3.96 -19.16 17.24
CA GLY A 432 3.48 -20.43 17.82
C GLY A 432 2.13 -20.93 17.29
N ALA A 433 1.37 -20.14 16.53
CA ALA A 433 0.16 -20.62 15.86
C ALA A 433 0.47 -21.77 14.87
N ALA A 434 -0.40 -22.78 14.77
CA ALA A 434 -0.12 -23.99 14.00
C ALA A 434 0.08 -23.77 12.47
N THR A 435 -0.37 -22.64 11.94
CA THR A 435 -0.15 -22.20 10.57
C THR A 435 1.09 -21.34 10.38
N ARG A 436 1.59 -20.67 11.42
CA ARG A 436 2.72 -19.73 11.38
C ARG A 436 4.04 -20.47 11.10
N LEU A 437 4.85 -19.94 10.18
CA LEU A 437 6.18 -20.48 9.89
C LEU A 437 7.22 -19.84 10.82
N SER A 438 8.24 -20.61 11.20
CA SER A 438 9.46 -20.01 11.76
C SER A 438 10.34 -19.46 10.65
N ALA A 439 11.19 -18.47 10.95
CA ALA A 439 12.11 -17.88 9.98
C ALA A 439 12.94 -18.94 9.22
N ALA A 440 13.48 -19.94 9.92
CA ALA A 440 14.25 -21.03 9.29
C ALA A 440 13.41 -21.90 8.32
N GLN A 441 12.12 -22.08 8.57
CA GLN A 441 11.21 -22.77 7.65
C GLN A 441 10.89 -21.89 6.43
N GLN A 442 10.62 -20.61 6.67
CA GLN A 442 10.30 -19.63 5.63
C GLN A 442 11.48 -19.39 4.69
N HIS A 443 12.68 -19.11 5.19
CA HIS A 443 13.88 -18.96 4.37
C HIS A 443 14.11 -20.18 3.46
N ARG A 444 13.88 -21.39 3.98
CA ARG A 444 14.00 -22.62 3.19
C ARG A 444 12.94 -22.72 2.09
N ALA A 445 11.70 -22.32 2.38
CA ALA A 445 10.62 -22.26 1.41
C ALA A 445 10.86 -21.18 0.34
N GLY A 446 11.24 -19.96 0.75
CA GLY A 446 11.62 -18.84 -0.13
C GLY A 446 12.71 -19.24 -1.12
N ALA A 447 13.86 -19.71 -0.62
CA ALA A 447 14.97 -20.20 -1.44
C ALA A 447 14.52 -21.26 -2.44
N THR A 448 13.66 -22.19 -2.02
CA THR A 448 13.12 -23.26 -2.86
C THR A 448 12.28 -22.71 -4.03
N TYR A 449 11.40 -21.73 -3.79
CA TYR A 449 10.55 -21.16 -4.84
C TYR A 449 11.28 -20.13 -5.73
N ILE A 450 12.25 -19.39 -5.19
CA ILE A 450 13.21 -18.59 -5.99
C ILE A 450 14.00 -19.50 -6.94
N ALA A 451 14.51 -20.64 -6.46
CA ALA A 451 15.19 -21.63 -7.29
C ALA A 451 14.25 -22.30 -8.32
N ALA A 452 12.96 -22.47 -8.01
CA ALA A 452 11.96 -22.93 -8.97
C ALA A 452 11.81 -21.94 -10.14
N ALA A 453 11.69 -20.64 -9.84
CA ALA A 453 11.59 -19.59 -10.85
C ALA A 453 12.86 -19.48 -11.71
N ALA A 454 14.04 -19.52 -11.08
CA ALA A 454 15.32 -19.54 -11.77
C ALA A 454 15.41 -20.71 -12.77
N ARG A 455 15.08 -21.94 -12.32
CA ARG A 455 15.10 -23.13 -13.19
C ARG A 455 14.08 -23.04 -14.33
N LEU A 456 12.89 -22.50 -14.10
CA LEU A 456 11.88 -22.37 -15.15
C LEU A 456 12.25 -21.30 -16.18
N PHE A 457 12.52 -20.07 -15.75
CA PHE A 457 12.66 -18.92 -16.65
C PHE A 457 14.04 -18.79 -17.29
N VAL A 458 15.09 -19.20 -16.57
CA VAL A 458 16.49 -18.97 -16.95
C VAL A 458 17.13 -20.24 -17.52
N ALA A 459 16.90 -21.40 -16.89
CA ALA A 459 17.40 -22.69 -17.36
C ALA A 459 16.45 -23.43 -18.31
N GLY A 460 15.16 -23.05 -18.38
CA GLY A 460 14.17 -23.66 -19.26
C GLY A 460 13.64 -25.02 -18.82
N ASP A 461 13.75 -25.35 -17.53
CA ASP A 461 13.35 -26.65 -16.98
C ASP A 461 11.84 -26.71 -16.69
N ASP A 462 11.00 -26.99 -17.69
CA ASP A 462 9.53 -27.06 -17.53
C ASP A 462 9.07 -28.10 -16.48
N ARG A 463 9.94 -29.01 -16.03
CA ARG A 463 9.61 -29.99 -14.97
C ARG A 463 9.38 -29.36 -13.60
N VAL A 464 9.85 -28.13 -13.36
CA VAL A 464 9.50 -27.36 -12.15
C VAL A 464 8.24 -26.51 -12.30
N ARG A 465 7.72 -26.33 -13.52
CA ARG A 465 6.48 -25.55 -13.79
C ARG A 465 5.27 -25.98 -12.93
N PRO A 466 5.03 -27.27 -12.61
CA PRO A 466 3.92 -27.67 -11.75
C PRO A 466 3.93 -27.06 -10.34
N LEU A 467 5.10 -26.61 -9.85
CA LEU A 467 5.23 -25.90 -8.57
C LEU A 467 4.65 -24.49 -8.64
N LEU A 468 4.72 -23.84 -9.81
CA LEU A 468 4.45 -22.41 -9.99
C LEU A 468 3.15 -22.14 -10.75
N ASP A 469 2.68 -23.08 -11.57
CA ASP A 469 1.56 -22.83 -12.48
C ASP A 469 0.18 -23.17 -11.93
N GLY A 470 -0.01 -23.50 -10.65
CA GLY A 470 -1.30 -23.97 -10.13
C GLY A 470 -1.66 -25.42 -10.51
N SER A 471 -0.65 -26.28 -10.72
CA SER A 471 -0.88 -27.73 -10.90
C SER A 471 -1.20 -28.48 -9.60
N GLY A 472 -1.20 -27.83 -8.44
CA GLY A 472 -1.41 -28.47 -7.13
C GLY A 472 -0.23 -29.38 -6.73
N LYS A 473 1.00 -28.89 -6.88
CA LYS A 473 2.24 -29.59 -6.49
C LYS A 473 3.08 -28.75 -5.53
N ARG A 474 3.69 -29.41 -4.54
CA ARG A 474 4.67 -28.81 -3.61
C ARG A 474 6.10 -29.22 -3.93
N ALA A 475 7.06 -28.43 -3.47
CA ALA A 475 8.47 -28.79 -3.44
C ALA A 475 8.83 -29.41 -2.07
N PRO A 476 9.40 -30.63 -2.00
CA PRO A 476 9.79 -31.26 -0.73
C PRO A 476 10.76 -30.45 0.13
N SER A 477 11.70 -29.72 -0.48
CA SER A 477 12.62 -28.87 0.29
C SER A 477 11.92 -27.71 1.02
N ALA A 478 10.70 -27.33 0.64
CA ALA A 478 9.91 -26.30 1.33
C ALA A 478 9.07 -26.84 2.50
N ASP A 479 9.03 -28.14 2.75
CA ASP A 479 8.29 -28.70 3.89
C ASP A 479 8.85 -28.14 5.23
N PRO A 480 7.99 -27.77 6.20
CA PRO A 480 6.56 -28.05 6.28
C PRO A 480 5.64 -27.00 5.63
N ALA A 481 6.15 -25.97 4.97
CA ALA A 481 5.34 -24.85 4.50
C ALA A 481 4.19 -25.29 3.57
N ARG A 482 3.00 -24.71 3.78
CA ARG A 482 1.84 -24.93 2.91
C ARG A 482 1.80 -23.85 1.85
N VAL A 483 2.24 -24.23 0.65
CA VAL A 483 2.34 -23.33 -0.50
C VAL A 483 1.30 -23.71 -1.55
N LEU A 484 0.51 -22.73 -1.98
CA LEU A 484 -0.49 -22.84 -3.02
C LEU A 484 -0.12 -21.91 -4.17
N THR A 485 -0.43 -22.31 -5.40
CA THR A 485 -0.14 -21.48 -6.58
C THR A 485 -1.33 -21.37 -7.53
N HIS A 486 -1.40 -20.25 -8.24
CA HIS A 486 -2.18 -20.07 -9.45
C HIS A 486 -1.34 -19.28 -10.47
N ALA A 487 -1.74 -19.28 -11.74
CA ALA A 487 -1.06 -18.46 -12.73
C ALA A 487 -1.96 -18.04 -13.89
N VAL A 488 -1.56 -16.97 -14.58
CA VAL A 488 -2.08 -16.58 -15.90
C VAL A 488 -1.01 -16.72 -17.00
N GLY A 489 -1.44 -16.66 -18.26
CA GLY A 489 -0.54 -16.73 -19.42
C GLY A 489 0.09 -18.11 -19.67
N ALA A 490 1.27 -18.10 -20.28
CA ALA A 490 1.95 -19.25 -20.90
C ALA A 490 1.11 -19.97 -21.97
N ARG A 491 0.67 -21.21 -21.69
CA ARG A 491 -0.25 -22.01 -22.52
C ARG A 491 -1.68 -22.01 -21.95
N ARG A 492 -2.10 -20.85 -21.46
CA ARG A 492 -3.51 -20.51 -21.21
C ARG A 492 -4.08 -19.73 -22.40
N GLY A 493 -5.30 -20.06 -22.81
CA GLY A 493 -5.97 -19.43 -23.95
C GLY A 493 -7.45 -19.80 -24.05
N GLY A 494 -8.26 -18.87 -24.53
CA GLY A 494 -9.72 -18.90 -24.38
C GLY A 494 -10.10 -18.64 -22.92
N GLY A 495 -10.62 -17.45 -22.62
CA GLY A 495 -10.78 -16.96 -21.26
C GLY A 495 -12.19 -16.45 -20.96
N PHE A 496 -12.81 -16.96 -19.90
CA PHE A 496 -14.00 -16.39 -19.28
C PHE A 496 -13.55 -15.34 -18.27
N LEU A 497 -13.50 -14.07 -18.71
CA LEU A 497 -13.03 -12.95 -17.91
C LEU A 497 -14.22 -12.08 -17.52
N PRO A 498 -14.47 -11.84 -16.22
CA PRO A 498 -15.55 -10.96 -15.76
C PRO A 498 -15.44 -9.56 -16.40
N ASP A 499 -14.22 -9.03 -16.50
CA ASP A 499 -13.89 -7.68 -16.96
C ASP A 499 -13.93 -7.47 -18.48
N ALA A 500 -14.09 -8.54 -19.28
CA ALA A 500 -14.09 -8.47 -20.75
C ALA A 500 -15.51 -8.38 -21.34
N GLY A 501 -16.40 -7.61 -20.70
CA GLY A 501 -17.79 -7.44 -21.14
C GLY A 501 -18.68 -8.68 -20.97
N ALA A 502 -18.33 -9.58 -20.04
CA ALA A 502 -19.08 -10.80 -19.81
C ALA A 502 -20.45 -10.55 -19.15
N LYS A 503 -21.48 -11.25 -19.61
CA LYS A 503 -22.83 -11.24 -19.02
C LYS A 503 -22.95 -12.38 -18.00
N VAL A 504 -23.48 -12.08 -16.82
CA VAL A 504 -23.65 -13.04 -15.71
C VAL A 504 -25.13 -13.27 -15.43
N LYS A 505 -25.56 -14.53 -15.27
CA LYS A 505 -26.93 -14.90 -14.85
C LYS A 505 -26.89 -15.93 -13.72
N GLY A 506 -27.68 -15.71 -12.67
CA GLY A 506 -27.71 -16.61 -11.49
C GLY A 506 -26.59 -16.36 -10.47
N ALA A 507 -25.77 -15.34 -10.70
CA ALA A 507 -24.75 -14.79 -9.82
C ALA A 507 -24.66 -13.27 -10.09
N ARG A 508 -23.83 -12.54 -9.33
CA ARG A 508 -23.60 -11.10 -9.50
C ARG A 508 -22.21 -10.87 -10.12
N LEU A 509 -22.11 -9.96 -11.08
CA LEU A 509 -20.82 -9.37 -11.47
C LEU A 509 -20.52 -8.25 -10.46
N CYS A 510 -19.37 -8.30 -9.80
CA CYS A 510 -18.96 -7.34 -8.76
C CYS A 510 -17.63 -6.67 -9.12
N SER A 511 -17.41 -5.46 -8.59
CA SER A 511 -16.13 -4.75 -8.73
C SER A 511 -15.17 -5.12 -7.62
N ALA A 512 -13.88 -5.24 -7.94
CA ALA A 512 -12.80 -5.42 -6.98
C ALA A 512 -12.73 -4.23 -6.00
N VAL A 513 -12.70 -3.00 -6.55
CA VAL A 513 -12.53 -1.74 -5.81
C VAL A 513 -13.72 -0.83 -6.13
N HIS A 514 -14.62 -0.65 -5.16
CA HIS A 514 -15.79 0.23 -5.25
C HIS A 514 -16.37 0.52 -3.86
N PRO A 515 -16.81 1.76 -3.55
CA PRO A 515 -17.27 2.13 -2.21
C PRO A 515 -18.65 1.54 -1.89
N ASP A 516 -19.57 1.49 -2.86
CA ASP A 516 -20.92 0.92 -2.68
C ASP A 516 -20.86 -0.59 -2.37
N PRO A 517 -21.30 -1.04 -1.17
CA PRO A 517 -21.35 -2.44 -0.79
C PRO A 517 -22.18 -3.34 -1.71
N ALA A 518 -23.17 -2.78 -2.42
CA ALA A 518 -24.00 -3.52 -3.38
C ALA A 518 -23.25 -3.83 -4.69
N VAL A 519 -22.17 -3.10 -5.00
CA VAL A 519 -21.34 -3.27 -6.20
C VAL A 519 -20.01 -3.98 -5.88
N ALA A 520 -19.42 -3.73 -4.71
CA ALA A 520 -18.16 -4.34 -4.28
C ALA A 520 -18.21 -5.88 -4.23
N CYS A 521 -17.10 -6.55 -4.49
CA CYS A 521 -16.98 -8.01 -4.35
C CYS A 521 -16.91 -8.44 -2.88
N LEU A 522 -16.10 -7.73 -2.09
CA LEU A 522 -16.12 -7.74 -0.62
C LEU A 522 -16.58 -6.34 -0.17
N PRO A 523 -17.70 -6.21 0.57
CA PRO A 523 -18.08 -4.97 1.23
C PRO A 523 -16.97 -4.45 2.16
N PRO A 524 -16.81 -3.12 2.37
CA PRO A 524 -15.78 -2.56 3.27
C PRO A 524 -15.81 -3.11 4.70
N ARG A 525 -16.98 -3.52 5.21
CA ARG A 525 -17.13 -4.16 6.54
C ARG A 525 -16.83 -5.68 6.56
N THR A 526 -16.18 -6.22 5.53
CA THR A 526 -15.75 -7.62 5.53
C THR A 526 -14.54 -7.79 6.46
N ARG A 527 -14.53 -8.83 7.29
CA ARG A 527 -13.35 -9.19 8.10
C ARG A 527 -12.33 -9.90 7.21
N GLY A 528 -11.09 -9.42 7.17
CA GLY A 528 -10.08 -9.87 6.23
C GLY A 528 -10.28 -9.33 4.81
N SER A 529 -9.21 -9.39 4.02
CA SER A 529 -9.07 -8.76 2.70
C SER A 529 -8.81 -9.79 1.60
N SER A 530 -8.82 -9.33 0.35
CA SER A 530 -8.46 -10.15 -0.82
C SER A 530 -7.28 -9.51 -1.57
N PRO A 531 -6.20 -10.26 -1.85
CA PRO A 531 -5.09 -9.77 -2.67
C PRO A 531 -5.54 -9.32 -4.07
N HIS A 532 -6.57 -9.98 -4.61
CA HIS A 532 -7.18 -9.62 -5.89
C HIS A 532 -7.85 -8.24 -5.90
N PHE A 533 -8.19 -7.73 -4.71
CA PHE A 533 -9.00 -6.52 -4.51
C PHE A 533 -8.25 -5.40 -3.77
N ALA A 534 -6.91 -5.51 -3.62
CA ALA A 534 -6.06 -4.42 -3.12
C ALA A 534 -6.36 -3.11 -3.86
N SER A 535 -6.40 -1.98 -3.14
CA SER A 535 -6.84 -0.68 -3.62
C SER A 535 -5.80 0.02 -4.51
N TRP A 536 -6.08 1.25 -4.92
CA TRP A 536 -5.17 2.09 -5.72
C TRP A 536 -5.44 3.58 -5.44
N GLU A 537 -4.88 4.46 -6.27
CA GLU A 537 -5.08 5.92 -6.33
C GLU A 537 -6.55 6.37 -6.18
N THR A 538 -7.51 5.51 -6.56
CA THR A 538 -8.93 5.84 -6.64
C THR A 538 -9.79 4.80 -5.92
N GLY A 539 -10.77 5.24 -5.12
CA GLY A 539 -11.75 4.36 -4.46
C GLY A 539 -12.69 3.60 -5.42
N ARG A 540 -12.58 3.83 -6.74
CA ARG A 540 -13.30 3.11 -7.80
C ARG A 540 -12.34 2.76 -8.93
N GLU A 541 -12.29 1.48 -9.30
CA GLU A 541 -11.53 1.02 -10.46
C GLU A 541 -12.41 0.37 -11.52
N THR A 542 -12.12 0.66 -12.79
CA THR A 542 -12.83 0.07 -13.93
C THR A 542 -12.01 -1.07 -14.55
N GLY A 543 -12.61 -2.25 -14.67
CA GLY A 543 -12.00 -3.42 -15.31
C GLY A 543 -11.19 -4.33 -14.38
N ARG A 544 -11.50 -4.29 -13.07
CA ARG A 544 -11.11 -5.32 -12.10
C ARG A 544 -12.38 -5.85 -11.42
N GLY A 545 -12.72 -7.10 -11.63
CA GLY A 545 -14.00 -7.65 -11.18
C GLY A 545 -14.03 -9.16 -11.11
N ALA A 546 -15.03 -9.67 -10.40
CA ALA A 546 -15.25 -11.09 -10.18
C ALA A 546 -16.72 -11.46 -10.33
N VAL A 547 -17.00 -12.75 -10.48
CA VAL A 547 -18.37 -13.26 -10.37
C VAL A 547 -18.57 -13.74 -8.93
N ASP A 548 -19.51 -13.12 -8.22
CA ASP A 548 -19.92 -13.45 -6.86
C ASP A 548 -21.13 -14.40 -6.88
N LEU A 549 -20.90 -15.65 -6.48
CA LEU A 549 -21.88 -16.72 -6.38
C LEU A 549 -22.28 -16.89 -4.91
N LYS A 550 -23.53 -16.59 -4.55
CA LYS A 550 -24.10 -16.86 -3.22
C LYS A 550 -25.32 -17.78 -3.36
N TRP A 551 -25.40 -18.83 -2.56
CA TRP A 551 -26.51 -19.78 -2.60
C TRP A 551 -26.95 -20.26 -1.21
N SER A 552 -28.27 -20.40 -1.03
CA SER A 552 -28.91 -21.00 0.15
C SER A 552 -29.34 -22.45 -0.08
N THR A 553 -29.46 -22.87 -1.35
CA THR A 553 -29.76 -24.24 -1.78
C THR A 553 -28.85 -24.63 -2.96
N PRO A 554 -28.49 -25.93 -3.11
CA PRO A 554 -27.67 -26.38 -4.22
C PRO A 554 -28.47 -26.43 -5.54
N GLY A 555 -27.76 -26.42 -6.68
CA GLY A 555 -28.32 -26.75 -7.99
C GLY A 555 -28.64 -25.57 -8.92
N ARG A 556 -28.76 -24.33 -8.41
CA ARG A 556 -28.91 -23.14 -9.27
C ARG A 556 -27.56 -22.76 -9.89
N ALA A 557 -27.46 -22.86 -11.22
CA ALA A 557 -26.24 -22.53 -11.96
C ALA A 557 -26.02 -21.01 -12.06
N ALA A 558 -24.77 -20.58 -11.82
CA ALA A 558 -24.26 -19.30 -12.26
C ALA A 558 -23.67 -19.45 -13.67
N ARG A 559 -24.25 -18.76 -14.66
CA ARG A 559 -23.75 -18.74 -16.05
C ARG A 559 -22.92 -17.47 -16.27
N VAL A 560 -21.74 -17.65 -16.84
CA VAL A 560 -20.87 -16.61 -17.37
C VAL A 560 -20.84 -16.74 -18.89
N THR A 561 -21.26 -15.70 -19.59
CA THR A 561 -21.29 -15.61 -21.05
C THR A 561 -20.30 -14.53 -21.48
N PRO A 562 -19.15 -14.86 -22.10
CA PRO A 562 -18.21 -13.86 -22.60
C PRO A 562 -18.85 -13.00 -23.70
N ALA A 563 -18.28 -11.82 -23.97
CA ALA A 563 -18.77 -10.94 -25.04
C ALA A 563 -18.72 -11.62 -26.42
N GLU A 564 -17.68 -12.41 -26.68
CA GLU A 564 -17.49 -13.22 -27.89
C GLU A 564 -17.20 -14.69 -27.52
N PRO A 565 -17.59 -15.68 -28.35
CA PRO A 565 -17.29 -17.09 -28.11
C PRO A 565 -15.79 -17.37 -27.97
N VAL A 566 -15.41 -18.21 -27.00
CA VAL A 566 -14.00 -18.49 -26.68
C VAL A 566 -13.56 -19.86 -27.21
N SER A 567 -12.36 -19.90 -27.79
CA SER A 567 -11.73 -21.14 -28.25
C SER A 567 -10.93 -21.81 -27.13
N LEU A 568 -11.42 -22.96 -26.67
CA LEU A 568 -10.68 -23.93 -25.84
C LEU A 568 -9.91 -24.97 -26.69
N ARG A 569 -9.88 -24.84 -28.02
CA ARG A 569 -9.14 -25.75 -28.93
C ARG A 569 -7.67 -25.86 -28.53
N GLY A 570 -7.14 -27.08 -28.50
CA GLY A 570 -5.76 -27.38 -28.09
C GLY A 570 -5.57 -27.53 -26.58
N SER A 571 -6.53 -27.08 -25.77
CA SER A 571 -6.47 -27.23 -24.31
C SER A 571 -6.73 -28.68 -23.87
N GLN A 572 -6.16 -29.05 -22.73
CA GLN A 572 -6.35 -30.33 -22.05
C GLN A 572 -7.34 -30.23 -20.88
N LYS A 573 -7.32 -29.09 -20.17
CA LYS A 573 -8.17 -28.80 -19.01
C LYS A 573 -8.77 -27.40 -19.14
N LEU A 574 -9.86 -27.15 -18.43
CA LEU A 574 -10.28 -25.80 -18.07
C LEU A 574 -9.74 -25.53 -16.66
N ALA A 575 -8.92 -24.50 -16.51
CA ALA A 575 -8.43 -24.02 -15.22
C ALA A 575 -9.30 -22.85 -14.76
N LEU A 576 -9.74 -22.86 -13.50
CA LEU A 576 -10.57 -21.82 -12.90
C LEU A 576 -9.83 -21.27 -11.68
N ARG A 577 -9.80 -19.95 -11.50
CA ARG A 577 -9.31 -19.33 -10.27
C ARG A 577 -10.51 -18.94 -9.40
N VAL A 578 -10.69 -19.67 -8.30
CA VAL A 578 -11.88 -19.58 -7.44
C VAL A 578 -11.47 -19.49 -5.98
N PHE A 579 -12.09 -18.58 -5.22
CA PHE A 579 -12.03 -18.59 -3.75
C PHE A 579 -13.41 -18.72 -3.12
N VAL A 580 -13.39 -19.06 -1.84
CA VAL A 580 -14.52 -19.13 -0.90
C VAL A 580 -14.10 -18.40 0.38
N PRO A 581 -15.01 -18.08 1.31
CA PRO A 581 -14.62 -17.39 2.54
C PRO A 581 -13.56 -18.20 3.32
N PRO A 582 -12.61 -17.54 4.01
CA PRO A 582 -11.60 -18.20 4.85
C PRO A 582 -12.23 -19.14 5.88
N ASN A 583 -11.46 -20.14 6.33
CA ASN A 583 -11.86 -21.17 7.30
C ASN A 583 -13.06 -22.06 6.90
N THR A 584 -13.71 -21.84 5.74
CA THR A 584 -14.81 -22.70 5.24
C THR A 584 -14.29 -24.00 4.63
N THR A 585 -15.11 -25.06 4.64
CA THR A 585 -14.71 -26.37 4.06
C THR A 585 -15.84 -27.05 3.30
N GLY A 586 -15.48 -27.93 2.38
CA GLY A 586 -16.39 -28.81 1.67
C GLY A 586 -17.19 -28.15 0.55
N THR A 587 -16.76 -26.99 0.02
CA THR A 587 -17.45 -26.36 -1.12
C THR A 587 -17.25 -27.19 -2.38
N LYS A 588 -18.37 -27.57 -3.01
CA LYS A 588 -18.43 -28.44 -4.20
C LYS A 588 -19.20 -27.71 -5.29
N ILE A 589 -18.61 -27.60 -6.49
CA ILE A 589 -19.22 -26.93 -7.64
C ILE A 589 -19.04 -27.83 -8.86
N ASP A 590 -20.13 -28.11 -9.58
CA ASP A 590 -20.08 -28.75 -10.89
C ASP A 590 -19.80 -27.71 -11.97
N VAL A 591 -18.82 -27.98 -12.83
CA VAL A 591 -18.37 -27.08 -13.90
C VAL A 591 -18.87 -27.61 -15.23
N SER A 592 -19.60 -26.78 -15.98
CA SER A 592 -20.11 -27.12 -17.31
C SER A 592 -19.80 -26.03 -18.33
N VAL A 593 -19.77 -26.40 -19.61
CA VAL A 593 -19.59 -25.45 -20.73
C VAL A 593 -20.63 -25.73 -21.82
N THR A 594 -20.97 -24.69 -22.59
CA THR A 594 -21.90 -24.77 -23.72
C THR A 594 -21.25 -24.19 -24.98
N ASP A 595 -21.43 -24.83 -26.14
CA ASP A 595 -20.94 -24.34 -27.44
C ASP A 595 -21.96 -23.47 -28.21
N SER A 596 -21.60 -23.04 -29.41
CA SER A 596 -22.47 -22.27 -30.32
C SER A 596 -23.62 -23.09 -30.92
N SER A 597 -23.56 -24.43 -30.83
CA SER A 597 -24.66 -25.34 -31.20
C SER A 597 -25.60 -25.61 -30.01
N HIS A 598 -25.50 -24.80 -28.94
CA HIS A 598 -26.23 -24.93 -27.68
C HIS A 598 -26.01 -26.27 -26.95
N ARG A 599 -25.00 -27.06 -27.32
CA ARG A 599 -24.70 -28.33 -26.66
C ARG A 599 -24.02 -28.05 -25.33
N ARG A 600 -24.62 -28.50 -24.23
CA ARG A 600 -24.10 -28.33 -22.86
C ARG A 600 -23.42 -29.61 -22.36
N VAL A 601 -22.21 -29.50 -21.81
CA VAL A 601 -21.48 -30.64 -21.22
C VAL A 601 -20.92 -30.28 -19.84
N THR A 602 -21.21 -31.12 -18.83
CA THR A 602 -20.55 -31.05 -17.53
C THR A 602 -19.15 -31.66 -17.64
N LEU A 603 -18.11 -30.86 -17.34
CA LEU A 603 -16.70 -31.27 -17.42
C LEU A 603 -16.25 -32.08 -16.20
N GLY A 604 -16.77 -31.74 -15.02
CA GLY A 604 -16.44 -32.38 -13.76
C GLY A 604 -16.87 -31.54 -12.55
N ARG A 605 -16.46 -31.99 -11.35
CA ARG A 605 -16.72 -31.32 -10.07
C ARG A 605 -15.42 -30.82 -9.48
N ILE A 606 -15.35 -29.54 -9.14
CA ILE A 606 -14.28 -28.97 -8.31
C ILE A 606 -14.66 -29.07 -6.83
N ARG A 607 -13.64 -29.15 -5.98
CA ARG A 607 -13.73 -28.97 -4.52
C ARG A 607 -12.77 -27.86 -4.13
N VAL A 608 -13.19 -27.01 -3.20
CA VAL A 608 -12.37 -25.91 -2.67
C VAL A 608 -12.72 -25.69 -1.20
N ASP A 609 -11.70 -25.44 -0.41
CA ASP A 609 -11.77 -25.06 1.00
C ASP A 609 -11.19 -23.65 1.13
N GLY A 610 -11.64 -22.87 2.10
CA GLY A 610 -11.10 -21.56 2.41
C GLY A 610 -9.66 -21.67 2.93
N LEU A 611 -8.86 -20.63 2.71
CA LEU A 611 -7.57 -20.53 3.37
C LEU A 611 -7.76 -20.31 4.88
N PRO A 612 -6.78 -20.68 5.72
CA PRO A 612 -6.75 -20.15 7.09
C PRO A 612 -6.67 -18.63 7.04
N GLY A 613 -7.48 -17.96 7.86
CA GLY A 613 -7.56 -16.50 7.86
C GLY A 613 -8.23 -15.91 9.08
N SER A 614 -7.85 -14.68 9.39
CA SER A 614 -8.39 -13.81 10.44
C SER A 614 -8.70 -12.41 9.87
N ALA A 615 -9.05 -11.46 10.74
CA ALA A 615 -9.41 -10.09 10.32
C ALA A 615 -8.23 -9.36 9.66
N ASP A 616 -7.00 -9.69 10.07
CA ASP A 616 -5.75 -9.04 9.69
C ASP A 616 -5.00 -9.79 8.58
N THR A 617 -5.70 -10.65 7.83
CA THR A 617 -5.11 -11.46 6.75
C THR A 617 -5.82 -11.25 5.41
N SER A 618 -5.03 -11.15 4.34
CA SER A 618 -5.52 -11.17 2.96
C SER A 618 -5.78 -12.59 2.45
N SER A 619 -6.66 -13.31 3.15
CA SER A 619 -6.91 -14.75 2.97
C SER A 619 -8.04 -15.10 1.98
N TYR A 620 -8.77 -14.10 1.44
CA TYR A 620 -9.74 -14.30 0.34
C TYR A 620 -9.03 -14.43 -1.02
N TRP A 621 -8.24 -15.49 -1.20
CA TRP A 621 -7.34 -15.66 -2.36
C TRP A 621 -7.70 -16.87 -3.24
N ALA A 622 -7.68 -16.67 -4.56
CA ALA A 622 -8.18 -17.62 -5.56
C ALA A 622 -7.24 -18.80 -5.79
N GLN A 623 -7.74 -20.01 -5.55
CA GLN A 623 -7.02 -21.25 -5.84
C GLN A 623 -7.27 -21.70 -7.28
N GLU A 624 -6.23 -22.19 -7.97
CA GLU A 624 -6.41 -22.75 -9.32
C GLU A 624 -6.93 -24.19 -9.26
N LEU A 625 -8.12 -24.40 -9.84
CA LEU A 625 -8.84 -25.67 -9.86
C LEU A 625 -9.05 -26.09 -11.31
N ARG A 626 -8.72 -27.33 -11.67
CA ARG A 626 -8.71 -27.78 -13.07
C ARG A 626 -9.63 -28.96 -13.34
N VAL A 627 -10.55 -28.81 -14.30
CA VAL A 627 -11.41 -29.89 -14.80
C VAL A 627 -10.95 -30.37 -16.18
N PRO A 628 -10.90 -31.70 -16.47
CA PRO A 628 -10.51 -32.20 -17.78
C PRO A 628 -11.50 -31.85 -18.90
N LEU A 629 -11.00 -31.50 -20.09
CA LEU A 629 -11.84 -31.31 -21.29
C LEU A 629 -12.15 -32.64 -22.01
N SER A 630 -11.78 -33.78 -21.44
CA SER A 630 -12.03 -35.11 -22.05
C SER A 630 -13.51 -35.44 -22.16
N ALA A 631 -14.35 -34.98 -21.21
CA ALA A 631 -15.80 -35.12 -21.30
C ALA A 631 -16.38 -34.38 -22.51
N ALA A 632 -16.00 -33.11 -22.70
CA ALA A 632 -16.41 -32.31 -23.87
C ALA A 632 -15.94 -32.91 -25.20
N LYS A 633 -14.70 -33.43 -25.25
CA LYS A 633 -14.16 -34.08 -26.46
C LYS A 633 -14.92 -35.36 -26.83
N ARG A 634 -15.20 -36.25 -25.86
CA ARG A 634 -16.03 -37.45 -26.08
C ARG A 634 -17.47 -37.09 -26.49
N ALA A 635 -18.00 -36.02 -25.90
CA ALA A 635 -19.31 -35.48 -26.23
C ALA A 635 -19.32 -34.59 -27.48
N GLY A 636 -18.27 -34.61 -28.33
CA GLY A 636 -18.26 -33.90 -29.62
C GLY A 636 -18.61 -32.41 -29.55
N LEU A 637 -18.22 -31.72 -28.48
CA LEU A 637 -18.47 -30.30 -28.25
C LEU A 637 -17.56 -29.43 -29.14
N ASP A 638 -18.07 -28.35 -29.75
CA ASP A 638 -17.20 -27.45 -30.53
C ASP A 638 -16.34 -26.56 -29.63
N LEU A 639 -15.15 -27.09 -29.29
CA LEU A 639 -14.13 -26.38 -28.51
C LEU A 639 -13.57 -25.12 -29.20
N LYS A 640 -13.94 -24.78 -30.44
CA LYS A 640 -13.57 -23.49 -31.05
C LYS A 640 -14.49 -22.35 -30.62
N HIS A 641 -15.75 -22.63 -30.31
CA HIS A 641 -16.79 -21.62 -30.14
C HIS A 641 -17.61 -21.89 -28.86
N ILE A 642 -16.95 -21.81 -27.70
CA ILE A 642 -17.64 -21.99 -26.41
C ILE A 642 -18.32 -20.67 -26.01
N THR A 643 -19.63 -20.72 -25.83
CA THR A 643 -20.51 -19.56 -25.61
C THR A 643 -20.82 -19.30 -24.15
N SER A 644 -20.67 -20.27 -23.25
CA SER A 644 -20.76 -20.01 -21.80
C SER A 644 -20.07 -21.05 -20.92
N LEU A 645 -19.73 -20.59 -19.73
CA LEU A 645 -19.30 -21.38 -18.57
C LEU A 645 -20.43 -21.38 -17.54
N GLU A 646 -20.72 -22.54 -16.94
CA GLU A 646 -21.65 -22.67 -15.81
C GLU A 646 -20.96 -23.25 -14.58
N LEU A 647 -21.22 -22.63 -13.44
CA LEU A 647 -20.83 -23.09 -12.11
C LEU A 647 -22.10 -23.43 -11.32
N THR A 648 -22.29 -24.70 -11.01
CA THR A 648 -23.48 -25.19 -10.28
C THR A 648 -23.08 -25.66 -8.88
N PRO A 649 -23.41 -24.92 -7.81
CA PRO A 649 -23.10 -25.33 -6.44
C PRO A 649 -23.80 -26.63 -6.05
N ARG A 650 -23.11 -27.49 -5.30
CA ARG A 650 -23.59 -28.80 -4.81
C ARG A 650 -23.52 -28.94 -3.29
N SER A 651 -22.88 -28.00 -2.60
CA SER A 651 -22.94 -27.87 -1.13
C SER A 651 -24.26 -27.20 -0.71
N ARG A 652 -24.79 -27.51 0.48
CA ARG A 652 -26.14 -27.08 0.93
C ARG A 652 -26.34 -25.57 0.77
N SER A 653 -25.41 -24.78 1.28
CA SER A 653 -25.33 -23.32 1.15
C SER A 653 -23.86 -22.92 0.98
N GLY A 654 -23.60 -21.64 0.68
CA GLY A 654 -22.25 -21.08 0.64
C GLY A 654 -22.11 -19.82 -0.20
N ARG A 655 -20.86 -19.38 -0.34
CA ARG A 655 -20.44 -18.29 -1.23
C ARG A 655 -19.12 -18.66 -1.90
N ALA A 656 -18.92 -18.21 -3.14
CA ALA A 656 -17.70 -18.40 -3.90
C ALA A 656 -17.53 -17.24 -4.89
N TRP A 657 -16.28 -16.92 -5.24
CA TRP A 657 -15.96 -15.92 -6.26
C TRP A 657 -15.10 -16.55 -7.35
N LEU A 658 -15.45 -16.30 -8.62
CA LEU A 658 -14.65 -16.67 -9.78
C LEU A 658 -13.92 -15.44 -10.31
N MET A 659 -12.58 -15.47 -10.28
CA MET A 659 -11.71 -14.42 -10.82
C MET A 659 -11.56 -14.53 -12.34
N ASP A 660 -11.38 -15.76 -12.84
CA ASP A 660 -11.46 -16.12 -14.27
C ASP A 660 -11.43 -17.63 -14.47
N ALA A 661 -11.67 -18.06 -15.71
CA ALA A 661 -11.37 -19.42 -16.17
C ALA A 661 -10.72 -19.42 -17.55
N TRP A 662 -9.72 -20.29 -17.76
CA TRP A 662 -8.90 -20.37 -18.96
C TRP A 662 -8.78 -21.80 -19.49
N GLY A 663 -8.80 -21.99 -20.81
CA GLY A 663 -8.31 -23.22 -21.42
C GLY A 663 -6.81 -23.39 -21.14
N TRP A 664 -6.39 -24.54 -20.62
CA TRP A 664 -5.02 -24.82 -20.18
C TRP A 664 -4.40 -26.01 -20.92
N ALA A 665 -3.13 -25.88 -21.30
CA ALA A 665 -2.25 -26.95 -21.76
C ALA A 665 -0.84 -26.81 -21.14
N PRO A 666 -0.07 -27.90 -21.03
CA PRO A 666 1.27 -27.85 -20.43
C PRO A 666 2.30 -27.15 -21.33
N GLY A 667 3.21 -26.40 -20.71
CA GLY A 667 4.44 -25.84 -21.29
C GLY A 667 4.55 -24.31 -21.22
N THR A 668 5.76 -23.78 -21.00
CA THR A 668 6.08 -22.34 -21.18
C THR A 668 6.54 -22.02 -22.61
N PRO A 669 5.77 -21.26 -23.41
CA PRO A 669 6.19 -20.84 -24.75
C PRO A 669 7.28 -19.75 -24.66
N ALA A 670 8.15 -19.67 -25.67
CA ALA A 670 9.16 -18.64 -25.74
C ALA A 670 8.53 -17.24 -25.84
N VAL A 671 8.85 -16.37 -24.88
CA VAL A 671 8.33 -15.00 -24.84
C VAL A 671 9.13 -14.10 -25.77
N LYS A 672 8.42 -13.26 -26.53
CA LYS A 672 8.96 -12.19 -27.37
C LYS A 672 8.31 -10.89 -26.93
N ALA A 673 9.11 -9.94 -26.45
CA ALA A 673 8.65 -8.60 -26.14
C ALA A 673 7.94 -7.98 -27.36
N THR A 674 6.84 -7.29 -27.09
CA THR A 674 6.02 -6.61 -28.09
C THR A 674 6.55 -5.18 -28.28
N ALA A 675 6.41 -4.62 -29.47
CA ALA A 675 6.58 -3.18 -29.63
C ALA A 675 5.34 -2.50 -29.06
N LEU A 676 5.47 -1.84 -27.90
CA LEU A 676 4.38 -1.18 -27.18
C LEU A 676 4.65 0.33 -27.07
N PRO A 677 3.59 1.18 -27.05
CA PRO A 677 3.71 2.53 -26.56
C PRO A 677 3.88 2.51 -25.04
N ARG A 678 4.73 3.43 -24.55
CA ARG A 678 4.88 3.74 -23.13
C ARG A 678 4.24 5.10 -22.86
N VAL A 679 3.54 5.22 -21.74
CA VAL A 679 2.99 6.50 -21.25
C VAL A 679 3.66 6.84 -19.92
N ASP A 680 4.19 8.04 -19.81
CA ASP A 680 4.70 8.63 -18.57
C ASP A 680 3.96 9.96 -18.32
N VAL A 681 3.36 10.11 -17.15
CA VAL A 681 2.78 11.38 -16.70
C VAL A 681 3.88 12.16 -15.98
N GLY A 682 4.09 13.43 -16.33
CA GLY A 682 5.00 14.32 -15.62
C GLY A 682 4.25 15.20 -14.61
N ARG A 683 5.00 16.04 -13.89
CA ARG A 683 4.45 17.13 -13.08
C ARG A 683 5.02 18.47 -13.54
N THR A 684 4.18 19.50 -13.61
CA THR A 684 4.60 20.89 -13.86
C THR A 684 4.18 21.74 -12.67
N LEU A 685 5.05 22.66 -12.24
CA LEU A 685 4.76 23.69 -11.25
C LEU A 685 4.54 25.03 -11.96
N VAL A 686 3.49 25.77 -11.62
CA VAL A 686 3.19 27.11 -12.18
C VAL A 686 2.66 28.03 -11.10
N ASP A 687 2.96 29.32 -11.20
CA ASP A 687 2.35 30.35 -10.36
C ASP A 687 0.94 30.74 -10.87
N GLU A 688 0.02 31.10 -9.97
CA GLU A 688 -1.32 31.55 -10.35
C GLU A 688 -1.31 32.98 -10.91
N GLY A 689 -0.55 33.87 -10.29
CA GLY A 689 -0.25 35.24 -10.71
C GLY A 689 -1.37 36.26 -10.43
N ASP A 690 -1.02 37.55 -10.43
CA ASP A 690 -1.87 38.68 -10.01
C ASP A 690 -3.30 38.78 -10.59
N SER A 691 -3.59 38.18 -11.76
CA SER A 691 -4.87 38.36 -12.46
C SER A 691 -5.10 37.46 -13.68
N GLY A 692 -6.39 37.31 -14.03
CA GLY A 692 -6.84 36.72 -15.29
C GLY A 692 -7.07 35.22 -15.22
N THR A 693 -7.08 34.54 -16.37
CA THR A 693 -7.16 33.07 -16.43
C THR A 693 -6.25 32.53 -17.52
N ARG A 694 -5.35 31.62 -17.14
CA ARG A 694 -4.47 30.88 -18.03
C ARG A 694 -4.93 29.43 -18.13
N THR A 695 -4.69 28.79 -19.26
CA THR A 695 -4.95 27.35 -19.43
C THR A 695 -3.62 26.63 -19.63
N TYR A 696 -3.29 25.78 -18.68
CA TYR A 696 -2.13 24.89 -18.74
C TYR A 696 -2.57 23.48 -19.12
N ARG A 697 -1.60 22.62 -19.48
CA ARG A 697 -1.82 21.20 -19.77
C ARG A 697 -0.93 20.36 -18.89
N ILE A 698 -1.46 19.26 -18.37
CA ILE A 698 -0.67 18.28 -17.63
C ILE A 698 0.30 17.61 -18.62
N PRO A 699 1.61 17.56 -18.34
CA PRO A 699 2.59 17.00 -19.24
C PRO A 699 2.45 15.47 -19.31
N VAL A 700 2.23 14.93 -20.49
CA VAL A 700 2.18 13.47 -20.71
C VAL A 700 3.07 13.11 -21.90
N GLN A 701 4.09 12.29 -21.66
CA GLN A 701 4.95 11.78 -22.71
C GLN A 701 4.48 10.40 -23.18
N ILE A 702 4.21 10.27 -24.48
CA ILE A 702 3.89 8.98 -25.11
C ILE A 702 5.04 8.59 -26.03
N SER A 703 5.79 7.56 -25.65
CA SER A 703 7.00 7.07 -26.32
C SER A 703 6.83 5.63 -26.82
N GLY A 704 7.89 5.00 -27.32
CA GLY A 704 7.87 3.60 -27.77
C GLY A 704 7.36 3.43 -29.21
N ARG A 705 6.58 2.37 -29.49
CA ARG A 705 6.13 1.99 -30.84
C ARG A 705 4.74 1.33 -30.84
N GLY A 706 3.96 1.54 -31.90
CA GLY A 706 2.66 0.88 -32.08
C GLY A 706 1.49 1.71 -31.53
N SER A 707 0.44 1.04 -31.07
CA SER A 707 -0.74 1.69 -30.49
C SER A 707 -1.38 0.81 -29.41
N GLY A 708 -1.86 1.44 -28.34
CA GLY A 708 -2.49 0.76 -27.22
C GLY A 708 -3.66 1.52 -26.64
N GLN A 709 -4.24 1.00 -25.57
CA GLN A 709 -5.29 1.65 -24.79
C GLN A 709 -4.86 1.76 -23.33
N VAL A 710 -5.03 2.96 -22.78
CA VAL A 710 -4.87 3.26 -21.36
C VAL A 710 -6.15 3.90 -20.83
N ARG A 711 -6.39 3.78 -19.53
CA ARG A 711 -7.46 4.49 -18.84
C ARG A 711 -6.85 5.65 -18.08
N VAL A 712 -7.38 6.84 -18.31
CA VAL A 712 -6.99 8.07 -17.60
C VAL A 712 -8.05 8.32 -16.54
N TYR A 713 -7.61 8.59 -15.33
CA TYR A 713 -8.40 9.02 -14.19
C TYR A 713 -8.00 10.46 -13.90
N VAL A 714 -8.96 11.39 -13.91
CA VAL A 714 -8.73 12.79 -13.50
C VAL A 714 -9.20 12.93 -12.07
N LEU A 715 -8.30 13.38 -11.21
CA LEU A 715 -8.55 13.56 -9.79
C LEU A 715 -9.04 14.99 -9.57
N ASP A 716 -10.21 15.10 -8.96
CA ASP A 716 -10.83 16.39 -8.59
C ASP A 716 -10.24 16.84 -7.24
N PRO A 717 -9.54 17.99 -7.17
CA PRO A 717 -8.86 18.43 -5.95
C PRO A 717 -9.85 18.64 -4.80
N ASP A 718 -10.95 19.34 -5.07
CA ASP A 718 -11.88 19.83 -4.06
C ASP A 718 -12.97 18.78 -3.72
N GLY A 719 -13.50 18.11 -4.76
CA GLY A 719 -14.68 17.25 -4.62
C GLY A 719 -14.39 15.76 -4.47
N GLY A 720 -13.14 15.31 -4.67
CA GLY A 720 -12.80 13.88 -4.65
C GLY A 720 -13.43 13.03 -5.76
N ARG A 721 -14.15 13.65 -6.71
CA ARG A 721 -14.87 12.98 -7.78
C ARG A 721 -13.93 12.58 -8.91
N THR A 722 -13.41 11.37 -8.85
CA THR A 722 -12.65 10.82 -9.98
C THR A 722 -13.53 10.70 -11.23
N SER A 723 -13.17 11.40 -12.31
CA SER A 723 -13.70 11.11 -13.65
C SER A 723 -12.76 10.17 -14.41
N THR A 724 -13.27 9.35 -15.32
CA THR A 724 -12.42 8.39 -16.06
C THR A 724 -12.80 8.25 -17.52
N ARG A 725 -11.78 8.07 -18.38
CA ARG A 725 -11.95 7.89 -19.83
C ARG A 725 -10.94 6.87 -20.37
N LEU A 726 -11.37 6.08 -21.36
CA LEU A 726 -10.51 5.16 -22.09
C LEU A 726 -9.90 5.88 -23.29
N VAL A 727 -8.57 5.90 -23.40
CA VAL A 727 -7.82 6.64 -24.41
C VAL A 727 -6.99 5.68 -25.27
N THR A 728 -7.01 5.87 -26.59
CA THR A 728 -6.09 5.18 -27.50
C THR A 728 -4.81 5.99 -27.66
N VAL A 729 -3.67 5.42 -27.31
CA VAL A 729 -2.37 6.09 -27.29
C VAL A 729 -1.47 5.62 -28.42
N ARG A 730 -0.72 6.56 -29.01
CA ARG A 730 0.34 6.32 -30.01
C ARG A 730 1.57 7.17 -29.66
N PRO A 731 2.80 6.71 -29.94
CA PRO A 731 4.00 7.51 -29.70
C PRO A 731 3.94 8.86 -30.43
N GLY A 732 4.33 9.93 -29.75
CA GLY A 732 4.31 11.29 -30.30
C GLY A 732 2.91 11.87 -30.57
N SER A 733 1.86 11.34 -29.93
CA SER A 733 0.50 11.92 -30.00
C SER A 733 0.07 12.51 -28.66
N ASP A 734 -0.60 13.66 -28.71
CA ASP A 734 -1.18 14.34 -27.54
C ASP A 734 -2.55 13.74 -27.15
N ALA A 735 -2.66 12.40 -27.21
CA ALA A 735 -3.93 11.69 -27.02
C ALA A 735 -4.51 11.85 -25.60
N ILE A 736 -3.70 12.25 -24.63
CA ILE A 736 -4.10 12.55 -23.24
C ILE A 736 -3.98 14.07 -23.04
N ASP A 737 -4.91 14.83 -23.62
CA ASP A 737 -5.04 16.28 -23.36
C ASP A 737 -5.96 16.53 -22.16
N VAL A 738 -5.41 17.06 -21.07
CA VAL A 738 -6.14 17.45 -19.84
C VAL A 738 -5.83 18.93 -19.58
N PRO A 739 -6.68 19.85 -20.06
CA PRO A 739 -6.52 21.27 -19.82
C PRO A 739 -6.98 21.65 -18.41
N VAL A 740 -6.14 22.41 -17.71
CA VAL A 740 -6.42 22.97 -16.38
C VAL A 740 -6.51 24.48 -16.51
N LYS A 741 -7.59 25.08 -16.01
CA LYS A 741 -7.76 26.54 -15.97
C LYS A 741 -7.31 27.06 -14.62
N VAL A 742 -6.26 27.86 -14.62
CA VAL A 742 -5.75 28.56 -13.44
C VAL A 742 -6.21 30.00 -13.53
N LYS A 743 -6.92 30.46 -12.50
CA LYS A 743 -7.33 31.86 -12.34
C LYS A 743 -6.33 32.50 -11.39
N GLY A 744 -5.75 33.61 -11.81
CA GLY A 744 -4.89 34.42 -10.96
C GLY A 744 -5.68 35.51 -10.23
N ASP A 745 -5.30 35.81 -8.99
CA ASP A 745 -5.70 37.00 -8.25
C ASP A 745 -4.60 37.50 -7.29
N LYS A 746 -4.94 38.11 -6.15
CA LYS A 746 -4.00 38.80 -5.26
C LYS A 746 -4.25 38.49 -3.78
N VAL A 747 -4.82 37.32 -3.51
CA VAL A 747 -5.34 36.95 -2.19
C VAL A 747 -4.73 35.62 -1.79
N TYR A 748 -3.92 35.66 -0.74
CA TYR A 748 -3.22 34.50 -0.20
C TYR A 748 -4.13 33.28 -0.03
N SER A 749 -3.68 32.16 -0.57
CA SER A 749 -4.33 30.86 -0.58
C SER A 749 -3.30 29.73 -0.56
N ASP A 750 -3.76 28.48 -0.48
CA ASP A 750 -2.87 27.31 -0.56
C ASP A 750 -2.66 26.84 -2.01
N ASP A 751 -1.53 26.18 -2.23
CA ASP A 751 -1.19 25.48 -3.47
C ASP A 751 -2.26 24.44 -3.85
N VAL A 752 -2.51 24.27 -5.15
CA VAL A 752 -3.57 23.39 -5.68
C VAL A 752 -3.01 22.37 -6.66
N GLU A 753 -3.20 21.08 -6.36
CA GLU A 753 -2.76 19.96 -7.21
C GLU A 753 -3.88 19.46 -8.14
N HIS A 754 -3.68 19.60 -9.45
CA HIS A 754 -4.55 19.03 -10.48
C HIS A 754 -3.94 17.76 -11.08
N ASP A 755 -4.24 16.63 -10.45
CA ASP A 755 -3.60 15.35 -10.74
C ASP A 755 -4.39 14.43 -11.70
N ILE A 756 -3.63 13.58 -12.41
CA ILE A 756 -4.17 12.43 -13.14
C ILE A 756 -3.40 11.15 -12.80
N ALA A 757 -4.12 10.03 -12.84
CA ALA A 757 -3.54 8.70 -12.82
C ALA A 757 -3.84 7.96 -14.13
N VAL A 758 -2.89 7.16 -14.63
CA VAL A 758 -2.99 6.43 -15.90
C VAL A 758 -2.73 4.95 -15.68
N LYS A 759 -3.60 4.10 -16.23
CA LYS A 759 -3.49 2.64 -16.12
C LYS A 759 -3.50 1.95 -17.47
N ALA A 760 -2.61 0.98 -17.68
CA ALA A 760 -2.61 0.16 -18.89
C ALA A 760 -3.89 -0.69 -18.98
N VAL A 761 -4.51 -0.74 -20.16
CA VAL A 761 -5.70 -1.58 -20.42
C VAL A 761 -5.39 -2.64 -21.46
N ARG A 762 -4.75 -2.26 -22.57
CA ARG A 762 -4.42 -3.19 -23.66
C ARG A 762 -3.27 -2.68 -24.50
N GLY A 763 -2.22 -3.48 -24.69
CA GLY A 763 -1.17 -3.18 -25.66
C GLY A 763 -0.44 -1.86 -25.41
N ALA A 764 -0.24 -1.49 -24.15
CA ALA A 764 0.55 -0.33 -23.71
C ALA A 764 1.24 -0.69 -22.39
N VAL A 765 2.32 0.02 -22.06
CA VAL A 765 2.89 0.04 -20.70
C VAL A 765 2.76 1.44 -20.10
N VAL A 766 2.63 1.53 -18.79
CA VAL A 766 2.66 2.80 -18.07
C VAL A 766 3.95 2.86 -17.26
N GLY A 767 4.74 3.87 -17.54
CA GLY A 767 5.92 4.23 -16.79
C GLY A 767 5.54 4.93 -15.50
N LYS A 768 5.84 6.23 -15.40
CA LYS A 768 5.32 7.11 -14.36
C LYS A 768 3.79 7.22 -14.50
N HIS A 769 3.05 6.70 -13.52
CA HIS A 769 1.59 6.48 -13.63
C HIS A 769 0.75 7.63 -13.11
N ARG A 770 1.30 8.44 -12.20
CA ARG A 770 0.69 9.64 -11.62
C ARG A 770 1.54 10.87 -11.98
N GLY A 771 0.91 12.03 -11.93
CA GLY A 771 1.50 13.35 -12.13
C GLY A 771 0.39 14.37 -12.39
N GLY A 772 0.73 15.64 -12.57
CA GLY A 772 -0.26 16.71 -12.58
C GLY A 772 0.25 18.10 -12.92
N LEU A 773 -0.56 19.09 -12.58
CA LEU A 773 -0.17 20.49 -12.48
C LEU A 773 -0.30 20.92 -11.03
N THR A 774 0.80 21.28 -10.39
CA THR A 774 0.77 21.96 -9.09
C THR A 774 0.74 23.45 -9.36
N VAL A 775 -0.30 24.13 -8.87
CA VAL A 775 -0.49 25.57 -8.96
C VAL A 775 -0.05 26.17 -7.64
N ARG A 776 0.98 27.01 -7.68
CA ARG A 776 1.53 27.66 -6.51
C ARG A 776 0.89 29.02 -6.28
N ASN A 777 0.54 29.30 -5.03
CA ASN A 777 0.20 30.65 -4.59
C ASN A 777 1.48 31.52 -4.58
N ASP A 778 1.53 32.56 -5.40
CA ASP A 778 2.62 33.56 -5.41
C ASP A 778 2.31 34.83 -4.59
N ASP A 779 1.14 34.90 -3.95
CA ASP A 779 0.75 35.98 -3.04
C ASP A 779 1.42 35.93 -1.66
N SER A 780 1.54 37.10 -1.03
CA SER A 780 2.16 37.24 0.29
C SER A 780 1.24 36.79 1.43
N ALA A 781 1.74 35.93 2.31
CA ALA A 781 1.03 35.49 3.51
C ALA A 781 0.66 36.68 4.43
N PRO A 782 -0.59 36.76 4.96
CA PRO A 782 -1.00 37.82 5.87
C PRO A 782 -0.20 37.85 7.17
N LYS A 783 -0.04 39.03 7.74
CA LYS A 783 0.61 39.20 9.04
C LYS A 783 -0.42 39.12 10.15
N ILE A 784 -0.33 38.06 10.94
CA ILE A 784 -1.10 37.92 12.17
C ILE A 784 -0.48 38.78 13.28
N THR A 785 -1.30 39.38 14.14
CA THR A 785 -0.90 40.19 15.29
C THR A 785 -1.74 39.84 16.51
N LEU A 786 -1.10 39.69 17.66
CA LEU A 786 -1.76 39.40 18.93
C LEU A 786 -1.88 40.68 19.76
N SER A 787 -3.07 40.99 20.26
CA SER A 787 -3.33 42.16 21.10
C SER A 787 -4.36 41.86 22.22
N PRO A 788 -4.24 42.49 23.40
CA PRO A 788 -5.16 42.22 24.51
C PRO A 788 -6.56 42.77 24.25
N VAL A 789 -7.59 42.03 24.67
CA VAL A 789 -9.00 42.45 24.69
C VAL A 789 -9.50 42.53 26.14
N ALA A 790 -9.18 41.51 26.94
CA ALA A 790 -9.40 41.43 28.38
C ALA A 790 -8.25 40.65 29.01
N ASP A 791 -7.13 41.33 29.26
CA ASP A 791 -5.90 40.76 29.83
C ASP A 791 -5.83 40.89 31.37
N ARG A 792 -6.79 41.58 31.99
CA ARG A 792 -6.96 41.63 33.44
C ARG A 792 -8.42 41.42 33.83
N VAL A 793 -8.68 40.32 34.53
CA VAL A 793 -10.04 39.88 34.90
C VAL A 793 -10.14 39.52 36.37
N THR A 794 -11.37 39.31 36.85
CA THR A 794 -11.64 38.57 38.09
C THR A 794 -11.91 37.12 37.73
N GLU A 795 -11.72 36.19 38.66
CA GLU A 795 -12.18 34.79 38.52
C GLU A 795 -13.60 34.65 37.96
N GLY A 796 -13.85 33.52 37.30
CA GLY A 796 -15.09 33.24 36.58
C GLY A 796 -15.30 34.06 35.30
N LYS A 797 -14.25 34.74 34.80
CA LYS A 797 -14.26 35.48 33.53
C LYS A 797 -13.08 35.07 32.65
N SER A 798 -13.30 35.06 31.34
CA SER A 798 -12.23 34.69 30.41
C SER A 798 -11.19 35.80 30.23
N LEU A 799 -9.91 35.44 30.33
CA LEU A 799 -8.84 36.22 29.73
C LEU A 799 -8.98 36.13 28.20
N THR A 800 -8.89 37.24 27.48
CA THR A 800 -9.14 37.28 26.02
C THR A 800 -8.13 38.14 25.28
N TRP A 801 -7.65 37.63 24.14
CA TRP A 801 -6.73 38.32 23.23
C TRP A 801 -7.19 38.16 21.78
N ARG A 802 -7.08 39.24 21.00
CA ARG A 802 -7.43 39.25 19.57
C ARG A 802 -6.22 38.92 18.72
N LEU A 803 -6.40 37.97 17.82
CA LEU A 803 -5.52 37.68 16.70
C LEU A 803 -6.09 38.36 15.47
N ALA A 804 -5.50 39.48 15.04
CA ALA A 804 -5.92 40.24 13.86
C ALA A 804 -4.98 40.00 12.68
N VAL A 805 -5.53 39.94 11.46
CA VAL A 805 -4.77 39.93 10.19
C VAL A 805 -4.78 41.31 9.54
N ASP A 806 -3.69 41.65 8.85
CA ASP A 806 -3.58 42.90 8.09
C ASP A 806 -4.35 42.87 6.75
N VAL A 807 -4.43 41.70 6.11
CA VAL A 807 -5.24 41.43 4.91
C VAL A 807 -5.94 40.07 5.06
N PRO A 808 -7.26 39.95 4.80
CA PRO A 808 -7.92 38.65 4.83
C PRO A 808 -7.45 37.69 3.73
N ALA A 809 -7.23 36.42 4.07
CA ALA A 809 -6.89 35.34 3.13
C ALA A 809 -8.12 34.73 2.45
N ALA A 810 -7.89 34.01 1.36
CA ALA A 810 -8.88 33.18 0.66
C ALA A 810 -8.90 31.71 1.15
N SER A 811 -7.82 31.26 1.77
CA SER A 811 -7.78 30.07 2.64
C SER A 811 -7.97 30.45 4.12
N ASP A 812 -8.08 29.45 4.99
CA ASP A 812 -8.09 29.67 6.43
C ASP A 812 -6.65 29.86 6.97
N LEU A 813 -6.48 30.61 8.05
CA LEU A 813 -5.18 30.78 8.72
C LEU A 813 -5.28 30.19 10.14
N TRP A 814 -4.23 29.53 10.65
CA TRP A 814 -4.08 29.24 12.08
C TRP A 814 -2.79 29.91 12.53
N GLU A 815 -2.79 30.43 13.75
CA GLU A 815 -1.58 30.87 14.44
C GLU A 815 -1.48 30.11 15.77
N PRO A 816 -0.33 29.49 16.10
CA PRO A 816 -0.17 28.77 17.35
C PRO A 816 0.19 29.72 18.50
N VAL A 817 -0.64 29.73 19.53
CA VAL A 817 -0.45 30.48 20.78
C VAL A 817 0.01 29.51 21.86
N ARG A 818 1.13 29.81 22.51
CA ARG A 818 1.66 29.02 23.65
C ARG A 818 1.45 29.75 24.96
N VAL A 819 1.01 29.02 25.99
CA VAL A 819 1.07 29.46 27.38
C VAL A 819 2.50 29.27 27.89
N LEU A 820 3.08 30.35 28.40
CA LEU A 820 4.45 30.42 28.90
C LEU A 820 4.44 30.62 30.43
N PRO A 821 5.48 30.16 31.13
CA PRO A 821 5.61 30.39 32.57
C PRO A 821 5.58 31.88 32.93
N ALA A 822 4.98 32.18 34.08
CA ALA A 822 4.99 33.51 34.66
C ALA A 822 6.42 33.94 35.02
N THR A 823 6.74 35.22 34.84
CA THR A 823 8.07 35.78 35.17
C THR A 823 8.19 36.27 36.62
N GLY A 824 7.13 36.13 37.41
CA GLY A 824 7.06 36.53 38.81
C GLY A 824 5.61 36.69 39.27
N GLY A 825 5.35 36.54 40.56
CA GLY A 825 3.99 36.39 41.12
C GLY A 825 3.57 34.92 41.20
N ALA A 826 2.29 34.68 41.50
CA ALA A 826 1.69 33.36 41.32
C ALA A 826 1.40 33.10 39.84
N GLU A 827 1.49 31.85 39.43
CA GLU A 827 1.13 31.40 38.08
C GLU A 827 -0.20 30.67 38.16
N LEU A 828 -1.13 31.04 37.27
CA LEU A 828 -2.42 30.38 37.10
C LEU A 828 -2.22 28.86 37.00
N SER A 829 -3.01 28.06 37.72
CA SER A 829 -2.89 26.59 37.77
C SER A 829 -3.83 25.89 36.78
N THR A 830 -3.74 24.56 36.74
CA THR A 830 -4.66 23.69 35.99
C THR A 830 -6.06 23.60 36.60
N LYS A 831 -6.31 24.13 37.80
CA LYS A 831 -7.63 24.16 38.42
C LYS A 831 -8.40 25.46 38.21
N ASP A 832 -7.71 26.54 37.87
CA ASP A 832 -8.30 27.89 37.83
C ASP A 832 -8.85 28.23 36.45
N VAL A 833 -8.79 27.26 35.53
CA VAL A 833 -9.36 27.27 34.18
C VAL A 833 -10.45 26.22 34.04
N ASP A 834 -11.38 26.41 33.09
CA ASP A 834 -12.44 25.42 32.85
C ASP A 834 -11.83 24.04 32.50
N PRO A 835 -12.18 22.96 33.22
CA PRO A 835 -11.53 21.67 33.07
C PRO A 835 -11.88 20.95 31.75
N ARG A 836 -12.98 21.31 31.08
CA ARG A 836 -13.26 20.82 29.72
C ARG A 836 -12.40 21.57 28.72
N TRP A 837 -12.28 22.89 28.85
CA TRP A 837 -11.39 23.68 28.01
C TRP A 837 -9.93 23.17 28.13
N LEU A 838 -9.44 22.92 29.34
CA LEU A 838 -8.10 22.36 29.54
C LEU A 838 -7.94 21.01 28.80
N MET A 839 -8.86 20.08 29.02
CA MET A 839 -8.87 18.77 28.36
C MET A 839 -8.95 18.87 26.83
N GLU A 840 -9.80 19.74 26.29
CA GLU A 840 -9.96 19.96 24.85
C GLU A 840 -8.72 20.59 24.20
N GLN A 841 -8.02 21.49 24.91
CA GLN A 841 -6.87 22.23 24.38
C GLN A 841 -5.50 21.58 24.62
N SER A 842 -5.37 20.65 25.58
CA SER A 842 -4.10 20.01 25.93
C SER A 842 -4.14 18.48 26.05
N GLY A 843 -5.33 17.89 26.25
CA GLY A 843 -5.47 16.48 26.63
C GLY A 843 -5.11 16.18 28.10
N ASP A 844 -4.80 17.19 28.90
CA ASP A 844 -4.49 17.06 30.32
C ASP A 844 -5.73 17.20 31.21
N GLU A 845 -5.75 16.48 32.33
CA GLU A 845 -6.72 16.66 33.42
C GLU A 845 -6.27 17.78 34.38
N ALA A 846 -7.24 18.40 35.06
CA ALA A 846 -6.99 19.46 36.05
C ALA A 846 -6.25 18.96 37.30
N ASP A 847 -6.44 17.69 37.65
CA ASP A 847 -5.74 16.99 38.74
C ASP A 847 -4.62 16.08 38.19
N PRO A 848 -3.46 15.97 38.89
CA PRO A 848 -3.07 16.79 40.02
C PRO A 848 -2.78 18.24 39.59
N GLU A 849 -3.11 19.15 40.48
CA GLU A 849 -2.86 20.59 40.34
C GLU A 849 -1.39 20.90 40.06
N ARG A 850 -1.17 21.75 39.05
CA ARG A 850 0.16 22.18 38.60
C ARG A 850 0.04 23.55 37.93
N PRO A 851 1.14 24.33 37.81
CA PRO A 851 1.14 25.57 37.02
C PRO A 851 0.67 25.31 35.58
N LEU A 852 -0.14 26.21 35.02
CA LEU A 852 -0.79 26.02 33.72
C LEU A 852 0.22 25.87 32.57
N SER A 853 1.40 26.47 32.67
CA SER A 853 2.48 26.24 31.70
C SER A 853 3.04 24.80 31.70
N ALA A 854 2.87 24.06 32.80
CA ALA A 854 3.26 22.65 32.93
C ALA A 854 2.24 21.67 32.31
N ALA A 855 1.08 22.17 31.86
CA ALA A 855 0.17 21.45 30.95
C ALA A 855 0.58 21.61 29.46
N ALA A 856 1.73 22.25 29.20
CA ALA A 856 2.31 22.43 27.86
C ALA A 856 1.34 23.03 26.81
N LEU A 857 0.37 23.84 27.25
CA LEU A 857 -0.71 24.40 26.43
C LEU A 857 -0.17 25.16 25.21
N TRP A 858 -0.43 24.58 24.05
CA TRP A 858 0.01 25.05 22.74
C TRP A 858 -1.16 24.95 21.76
N VAL A 859 -1.92 26.03 21.67
CA VAL A 859 -3.25 26.08 21.06
C VAL A 859 -3.17 26.69 19.67
N TRP A 860 -3.79 26.04 18.69
CA TRP A 860 -3.90 26.53 17.32
C TRP A 860 -5.19 27.33 17.17
N VAL A 861 -5.08 28.63 16.85
CA VAL A 861 -6.24 29.55 16.82
C VAL A 861 -6.70 29.82 15.38
N HIS A 862 -7.97 29.54 15.07
CA HIS A 862 -8.54 29.61 13.72
C HIS A 862 -8.89 31.03 13.30
N ILE A 863 -8.41 31.49 12.15
CA ILE A 863 -8.93 32.68 11.46
C ILE A 863 -9.58 32.21 10.15
N PRO A 864 -10.93 32.21 10.05
CA PRO A 864 -11.64 31.77 8.86
C PRO A 864 -11.36 32.63 7.61
N PRO A 865 -11.64 32.14 6.39
CA PRO A 865 -11.32 32.84 5.16
C PRO A 865 -12.15 34.11 5.03
N GLY A 866 -11.52 35.20 4.61
CA GLY A 866 -12.14 36.53 4.60
C GLY A 866 -12.35 37.18 5.98
N SER A 867 -11.97 36.54 7.09
CA SER A 867 -12.05 37.13 8.42
C SER A 867 -10.94 38.16 8.66
N PRO A 868 -11.21 39.30 9.34
CA PRO A 868 -10.18 40.23 9.81
C PRO A 868 -9.45 39.76 11.07
N GLY A 869 -9.89 38.66 11.70
CA GLY A 869 -9.30 38.13 12.93
C GLY A 869 -10.29 37.36 13.80
N VAL A 870 -9.81 36.79 14.91
CA VAL A 870 -10.64 36.14 15.95
C VAL A 870 -10.12 36.45 17.35
N ASP A 871 -10.90 36.07 18.36
CA ASP A 871 -10.51 36.17 19.77
C ASP A 871 -10.13 34.78 20.33
N PHE A 872 -8.94 34.66 20.91
CA PHE A 872 -8.52 33.53 21.72
C PHE A 872 -8.86 33.84 23.19
N SER A 873 -9.53 32.89 23.86
CA SER A 873 -9.97 33.06 25.25
C SER A 873 -9.57 31.89 26.14
N VAL A 874 -9.09 32.20 27.35
CA VAL A 874 -8.83 31.25 28.43
C VAL A 874 -9.90 31.47 29.50
N PRO A 875 -10.91 30.59 29.62
CA PRO A 875 -11.98 30.72 30.60
C PRO A 875 -11.47 30.37 32.00
N THR A 876 -11.45 31.34 32.91
CA THR A 876 -11.17 31.06 34.33
C THR A 876 -12.42 30.54 35.03
N VAL A 877 -12.25 29.66 36.02
CA VAL A 877 -13.32 29.31 36.96
C VAL A 877 -13.33 30.28 38.14
N ARG A 878 -14.33 30.15 39.00
CA ARG A 878 -14.36 30.76 40.34
C ARG A 878 -14.45 29.63 41.35
N ASP A 879 -13.66 29.69 42.41
CA ASP A 879 -13.65 28.67 43.45
C ASP A 879 -14.08 29.22 44.83
N GLN A 880 -13.55 28.69 45.95
CA GLN A 880 -13.81 29.17 47.31
C GLN A 880 -12.52 29.37 48.13
N VAL A 881 -11.35 29.36 47.48
CA VAL A 881 -10.04 29.58 48.07
C VAL A 881 -9.69 31.07 47.90
N ALA A 882 -9.06 31.67 48.91
CA ALA A 882 -8.60 33.05 48.82
C ALA A 882 -7.16 33.06 48.28
N GLU A 883 -6.99 33.49 47.03
CA GLU A 883 -5.75 33.31 46.27
C GLU A 883 -5.00 34.64 46.03
N PRO A 884 -3.67 34.60 45.90
CA PRO A 884 -2.92 35.78 45.46
C PRO A 884 -3.32 36.18 44.03
N THR A 885 -2.97 37.40 43.60
CA THR A 885 -3.11 37.76 42.19
C THR A 885 -2.24 36.86 41.32
N GLU A 886 -2.89 36.15 40.41
CA GLU A 886 -2.27 35.14 39.55
C GLU A 886 -2.05 35.66 38.14
N SER A 887 -1.12 35.04 37.42
CA SER A 887 -0.78 35.45 36.06
C SER A 887 -0.45 34.28 35.14
N MET A 888 -0.63 34.50 33.85
CA MET A 888 -0.14 33.62 32.80
C MET A 888 0.48 34.47 31.70
N ARG A 889 1.43 33.93 30.94
CA ARG A 889 1.99 34.60 29.77
C ARG A 889 1.57 33.88 28.50
N ILE A 890 1.33 34.60 27.42
CA ILE A 890 1.05 34.02 26.10
C ILE A 890 1.93 34.65 25.02
N ALA A 891 2.33 33.83 24.06
CA ALA A 891 3.10 34.26 22.89
C ALA A 891 2.58 33.60 21.62
N LEU A 892 2.69 34.30 20.50
CA LEU A 892 2.69 33.67 19.19
C LEU A 892 3.98 32.85 19.04
N THR A 893 3.87 31.64 18.51
CA THR A 893 4.98 30.68 18.40
C THR A 893 5.22 30.23 16.96
N ASP A 894 6.37 29.62 16.72
CA ASP A 894 6.58 28.80 15.53
C ASP A 894 6.02 27.37 15.71
N ARG A 895 6.16 26.56 14.66
CA ARG A 895 5.74 25.15 14.62
C ARG A 895 6.52 24.20 15.55
N HIS A 896 7.57 24.69 16.20
CA HIS A 896 8.37 23.97 17.20
C HIS A 896 8.02 24.42 18.64
N ALA A 897 6.95 25.21 18.77
CA ALA A 897 6.48 25.83 20.01
C ALA A 897 7.44 26.89 20.60
N GLU A 898 8.39 27.39 19.80
CA GLU A 898 9.30 28.46 20.21
C GLU A 898 8.66 29.85 19.97
N PRO A 899 8.73 30.80 20.92
CA PRO A 899 8.19 32.15 20.73
C PRO A 899 8.79 32.87 19.51
N LEU A 900 7.93 33.49 18.69
CA LEU A 900 8.39 34.24 17.52
C LEU A 900 9.22 35.46 17.95
N PRO A 901 10.48 35.61 17.48
CA PRO A 901 11.46 36.53 18.07
C PRO A 901 11.08 38.01 17.99
N ASP A 902 10.29 38.39 16.97
CA ASP A 902 9.84 39.77 16.73
C ASP A 902 8.38 40.02 17.18
N ARG A 903 7.79 39.15 18.02
CA ARG A 903 6.39 39.26 18.47
C ARG A 903 6.30 39.50 19.99
N PRO A 904 5.30 40.26 20.46
CA PRO A 904 5.15 40.53 21.89
C PRO A 904 4.70 39.27 22.65
N VAL A 905 5.30 39.04 23.82
CA VAL A 905 4.74 38.15 24.83
C VAL A 905 3.82 38.99 25.72
N LEU A 906 2.56 38.61 25.81
CA LEU A 906 1.55 39.31 26.61
C LEU A 906 1.32 38.58 27.94
N THR A 907 0.86 39.31 28.95
CA THR A 907 0.54 38.76 30.29
C THR A 907 -0.96 38.89 30.52
N GLY A 908 -1.59 37.80 30.93
CA GLY A 908 -2.92 37.78 31.53
C GLY A 908 -2.83 37.80 33.05
N THR A 909 -3.79 38.43 33.73
CA THR A 909 -3.83 38.55 35.19
C THR A 909 -5.23 38.27 35.72
N VAL A 910 -5.33 37.37 36.68
CA VAL A 910 -6.57 37.00 37.36
C VAL A 910 -6.55 37.55 38.77
N LEU A 911 -7.66 38.16 39.18
CA LEU A 911 -7.89 38.69 40.52
C LEU A 911 -8.91 37.82 41.25
N ASP A 912 -8.62 37.50 42.50
CA ASP A 912 -9.57 36.90 43.45
C ASP A 912 -10.90 37.68 43.47
N THR A 913 -12.01 36.95 43.60
CA THR A 913 -13.36 37.50 43.70
C THR A 913 -13.84 37.49 45.16
N PRO A 914 -13.96 38.68 45.82
CA PRO A 914 -14.39 38.80 47.22
C PRO A 914 -15.77 38.18 47.56
#